data_AF-A0A857N3G8-F1
#
_entry.id   AF-A0A857N3G8-F1
#
_cell.length_a   1.000
_cell.length_b   1.000
_cell.length_c   1.000
_cell.angle_alpha   90.00
_cell.angle_beta   90.00
_cell.angle_gamma   90.00
#
_symmetry.space_group_name_H-M   'P 1'
#
loop_
_entity.id
_entity.type
_entity.pdbx_description
1 polymer ?
#
loop_
_entity_poly.entity_id
_entity_poly.type
_entity_poly.pdbx_seq_one_letter_code
_entity_poly.pdbx_strand_id
1 'polypeptide(L)'
;MCGFSLGIVILLFVVFVCLQVSCTADITKPGRATKGRLRAPYAPWRLVVCLTQPQATLKADIQKVWEEVKLESLQGEMEVSYVEARITPMTDSLSYPLSLLNKFCMDIENGKTILSLVIGGGSAARFLITATTSLNLPVLWLPFAHQDFLRQKKSGRYESRLGSSSEEVGAAAAALMHKANWHAFILLIDTTLLPINRLLRTDRPVLTPRTIIHLPATDRTLRVRLRRIAEEGGSGGVLVLGCDLNNARRVLAIARKFEMLSGRFLWLWLDLKAELRSGEPNLISSHIMYNSRSSIIASESTMPLENADRNLNFIPENDMHLHSLPNLANDVHRLQEYRWQNEKKVIKREEKNFNVDPDEEIKISEKGLNSKNFMPVGMLALRPAGIKIMSGDSMLARMLRETSQAIDQTISDLKPWFGRLRESQLKEYFIPSCFSPTNAKFLVNEARDNVSKALTIKLRKSMRQISKDKAEFHLLNLQSVKFPGNKTQLRWTKVGTIKGGKDVRLDTITWPGGGIIPAYLEQNGDRIGIPVYNIVTALAPPFAMATSLQEGLCLRGIACHQGINIVCCYGLTIDLLSLVARELGFQFDLYVAKDGLFGKRNGRNGPWSGVIGELVAGRAQLAFAPLSVSARRAEVVDFTIPYFFSGVSFLAAPKLKSEIPLLAFLLPFSTELWIAVFTSLNITAMAVAAYEWLSPFGLNPWGRQRSKNFSIASALWVMWGLLCGHLVAFKAPKSWPNKFLINVWGGFSVIFVASYTANIAALIAGLFFHSAVSNYHDRSLLSQRVGAPKASAAEYYVQRANPQLWSHMARYSLSDVAEGVDRLKNGSLDILIADTPILDYYRATDNGCRLQKIGDTINEDTYAVALVKGHPLKESISKVIANYTSNGLLDILQEKWYGGLPCIRGREGIAADLEPEPGGQPRPLGVASVAGVFCLLGLGLVLGAIILAGEHLFYRYTLPKLRHRPKSSVWRSRNVMFFSQKLYRFINCVELVSPHHAARELVHTVRQGQITSLFQKSVK
;
A
#
# COMPACT_ATOMS: atom_id res chain seq x y z
N MET A 1 14.72 57.23 14.12
CA MET A 1 14.87 56.59 15.45
C MET A 1 15.47 55.21 15.23
N CYS A 2 16.57 54.96 15.95
CA CYS A 2 17.51 53.84 15.98
C CYS A 2 17.03 52.48 15.42
N GLY A 3 17.80 51.69 14.68
CA GLY A 3 19.23 51.76 14.34
C GLY A 3 19.77 50.33 14.13
N PHE A 4 20.59 50.17 13.08
CA PHE A 4 21.42 49.02 12.70
C PHE A 4 20.75 47.78 12.08
N SER A 5 21.25 47.15 11.01
CA SER A 5 22.24 47.50 9.97
C SER A 5 22.29 46.28 9.01
N LEU A 6 22.04 46.55 7.73
CA LEU A 6 22.78 46.07 6.53
C LEU A 6 23.38 44.64 6.49
N GLY A 7 23.28 43.86 5.41
CA GLY A 7 22.84 44.14 4.05
C GLY A 7 23.00 42.89 3.16
N ILE A 8 22.18 42.83 2.12
CA ILE A 8 22.08 41.75 1.14
C ILE A 8 22.54 42.29 -0.23
N VAL A 9 23.53 41.60 -0.79
CA VAL A 9 23.70 41.20 -2.21
C VAL A 9 24.04 42.28 -3.26
N ILE A 10 25.04 41.92 -4.09
CA ILE A 10 25.17 42.00 -5.57
C ILE A 10 26.69 41.99 -5.89
N LEU A 11 27.35 41.19 -6.76
CA LEU A 11 27.01 40.41 -7.95
C LEU A 11 28.19 39.42 -8.29
N LEU A 12 27.91 38.38 -9.09
CA LEU A 12 28.75 37.66 -10.09
C LEU A 12 29.62 36.41 -9.73
N PHE A 13 29.26 35.33 -10.46
CA PHE A 13 30.04 34.21 -11.05
C PHE A 13 30.55 32.99 -10.22
N VAL A 14 29.69 31.95 -10.21
CA VAL A 14 29.90 30.55 -10.69
C VAL A 14 31.02 29.65 -10.08
N VAL A 15 30.53 28.65 -9.30
CA VAL A 15 30.99 27.24 -9.13
C VAL A 15 32.04 26.90 -8.04
N PHE A 16 31.49 26.44 -6.90
CA PHE A 16 32.03 25.58 -5.82
C PHE A 16 32.33 24.14 -6.35
N VAL A 17 33.26 23.30 -5.89
CA VAL A 17 33.72 22.90 -4.53
C VAL A 17 35.12 22.24 -4.67
N CYS A 18 36.11 22.58 -3.83
CA CYS A 18 36.84 21.63 -2.97
C CYS A 18 38.02 22.26 -2.19
N LEU A 19 38.18 21.76 -0.96
CA LEU A 19 39.28 21.93 -0.01
C LEU A 19 39.45 23.28 0.71
N GLN A 20 39.13 23.25 2.00
CA GLN A 20 39.66 24.16 3.01
C GLN A 20 40.74 23.44 3.83
N VAL A 21 41.83 24.17 4.04
CA VAL A 21 42.97 23.86 4.89
C VAL A 21 43.06 24.97 5.95
N SER A 22 43.41 24.56 7.19
CA SER A 22 44.07 25.31 8.28
C SER A 22 43.34 26.40 9.07
N CYS A 23 43.34 26.23 10.41
CA CYS A 23 44.19 27.04 11.31
C CYS A 23 44.27 26.52 12.77
N THR A 24 45.40 26.84 13.42
CA THR A 24 45.77 26.85 14.86
C THR A 24 46.20 25.51 15.49
N ALA A 25 47.21 25.41 16.37
CA ALA A 25 48.18 26.35 16.96
C ALA A 25 49.39 25.56 17.51
N ASP A 26 50.51 26.28 17.71
CA ASP A 26 51.76 25.82 18.35
C ASP A 26 51.58 25.17 19.72
N ILE A 27 52.46 24.22 20.07
CA ILE A 27 53.14 24.10 21.38
C ILE A 27 54.20 22.98 21.31
N THR A 28 55.46 23.42 21.47
CA THR A 28 56.64 22.73 22.04
C THR A 28 57.09 21.37 21.47
N LYS A 29 58.30 21.37 20.89
CA LYS A 29 59.22 20.22 20.96
C LYS A 29 59.43 19.82 22.43
N PRO A 30 59.62 18.52 22.69
CA PRO A 30 60.93 18.16 23.20
C PRO A 30 61.56 16.96 22.49
N GLY A 31 62.89 17.01 22.41
CA GLY A 31 63.74 15.84 22.60
C GLY A 31 63.63 14.72 21.58
N ARG A 32 64.35 14.88 20.47
CA ARG A 32 64.81 13.75 19.65
C ARG A 32 65.80 12.94 20.49
N ALA A 33 65.31 11.97 21.26
CA ALA A 33 66.15 10.95 21.86
C ALA A 33 66.56 9.97 20.77
N THR A 34 67.78 10.16 20.27
CA THR A 34 68.52 9.21 19.43
C THR A 34 68.70 7.89 20.16
N LYS A 35 67.77 6.94 19.98
CA LYS A 35 68.05 5.51 20.21
C LYS A 35 68.55 4.92 18.91
N GLY A 36 69.82 4.50 18.94
CA GLY A 36 70.62 4.11 17.78
C GLY A 36 69.91 3.14 16.84
N ARG A 37 69.69 3.57 15.61
CA ARG A 37 69.56 2.68 14.45
C ARG A 37 70.92 1.97 14.31
N LEU A 38 70.93 0.67 14.54
CA LEU A 38 71.98 -0.21 14.03
C LEU A 38 71.91 -0.16 12.49
N ARG A 39 72.70 0.73 11.88
CA ARG A 39 73.12 0.61 10.49
C ARG A 39 74.23 -0.45 10.48
N ALA A 40 73.86 -1.68 10.13
CA ALA A 40 74.76 -2.75 9.72
C ALA A 40 74.16 -3.38 8.45
N PRO A 41 74.99 -3.85 7.51
CA PRO A 41 74.60 -4.16 6.13
C PRO A 41 73.96 -5.55 6.04
N TYR A 42 72.78 -5.72 6.62
CA TYR A 42 72.03 -6.98 6.51
C TYR A 42 71.05 -6.92 5.35
N ALA A 43 71.04 -7.95 4.49
CA ALA A 43 69.99 -8.10 3.47
C ALA A 43 68.60 -8.13 4.14
N PRO A 44 67.60 -7.39 3.60
CA PRO A 44 66.27 -7.29 4.18
C PRO A 44 65.55 -8.65 4.19
N TRP A 45 64.66 -8.84 5.16
CA TRP A 45 63.82 -10.03 5.23
C TRP A 45 62.78 -10.00 4.09
N ARG A 46 62.50 -11.14 3.46
CA ARG A 46 61.57 -11.24 2.32
C ARG A 46 60.26 -11.95 2.64
N LEU A 47 59.17 -11.37 2.11
CA LEU A 47 57.84 -11.97 2.04
C LEU A 47 57.57 -12.40 0.59
N VAL A 48 57.32 -13.69 0.36
CA VAL A 48 57.03 -14.21 -0.99
C VAL A 48 55.52 -14.36 -1.17
N VAL A 49 54.94 -13.58 -2.08
CA VAL A 49 53.51 -13.65 -2.44
C VAL A 49 53.33 -14.45 -3.72
N CYS A 50 52.64 -15.58 -3.62
CA CYS A 50 52.34 -16.47 -4.75
C CYS A 50 50.88 -16.29 -5.20
N LEU A 51 50.69 -15.89 -6.45
CA LEU A 51 49.38 -15.77 -7.09
C LEU A 51 49.16 -16.99 -8.00
N THR A 52 48.18 -17.83 -7.66
CA THR A 52 47.91 -19.07 -8.41
C THR A 52 46.92 -18.88 -9.56
N GLN A 53 46.43 -17.65 -9.76
CA GLN A 53 45.61 -17.22 -10.89
C GLN A 53 46.04 -15.80 -11.30
N PRO A 54 46.13 -15.48 -12.60
CA PRO A 54 46.56 -14.16 -13.04
C PRO A 54 45.46 -13.13 -12.79
N GLN A 55 45.74 -12.15 -11.91
CA GLN A 55 44.89 -10.99 -11.64
C GLN A 55 45.76 -9.74 -11.51
N ALA A 56 45.87 -8.98 -12.61
CA ALA A 56 46.72 -7.79 -12.67
C ALA A 56 46.32 -6.68 -11.68
N THR A 57 45.03 -6.56 -11.35
CA THR A 57 44.49 -5.55 -10.43
C THR A 57 44.86 -5.83 -8.97
N LEU A 58 44.82 -7.09 -8.54
CA LEU A 58 45.06 -7.50 -7.16
C LEU A 58 46.51 -7.27 -6.71
N LYS A 59 47.48 -7.40 -7.63
CA LYS A 59 48.90 -7.19 -7.35
C LYS A 59 49.22 -5.75 -6.97
N ALA A 60 48.65 -4.77 -7.67
CA ALA A 60 48.85 -3.35 -7.39
C ALA A 60 48.25 -2.95 -6.03
N ASP A 61 47.08 -3.53 -5.69
CA ASP A 61 46.41 -3.29 -4.42
C ASP A 61 47.19 -3.85 -3.23
N ILE A 62 47.70 -5.08 -3.33
CA ILE A 62 48.54 -5.68 -2.27
C ILE A 62 49.80 -4.84 -2.06
N GLN A 63 50.45 -4.39 -3.14
CA GLN A 63 51.66 -3.57 -3.04
C GLN A 63 51.39 -2.22 -2.36
N LYS A 64 50.28 -1.56 -2.72
CA LYS A 64 49.87 -0.29 -2.11
C LYS A 64 49.59 -0.45 -0.61
N VAL A 65 48.77 -1.44 -0.24
CA VAL A 65 48.41 -1.70 1.16
C VAL A 65 49.63 -2.12 1.98
N TRP A 66 50.55 -2.89 1.40
CA TRP A 66 51.77 -3.29 2.09
C TRP A 66 52.70 -2.10 2.36
N GLU A 67 52.89 -1.18 1.41
CA GLU A 67 53.69 0.02 1.64
C GLU A 67 53.06 0.95 2.69
N GLU A 68 51.72 1.02 2.76
CA GLU A 68 51.01 1.73 3.84
C GLU A 68 51.26 1.07 5.22
N VAL A 69 51.18 -0.26 5.32
CA VAL A 69 51.43 -1.00 6.57
C VAL A 69 52.90 -0.94 6.99
N LYS A 70 53.82 -0.93 6.02
CA LYS A 70 55.27 -0.84 6.25
C LYS A 70 55.68 0.47 6.91
N LEU A 71 54.96 1.57 6.67
CA LEU A 71 55.17 2.85 7.36
C LEU A 71 54.78 2.82 8.85
N GLU A 72 53.92 1.88 9.26
CA GLU A 72 53.49 1.70 10.66
C GLU A 72 54.36 0.70 11.46
N SER A 73 55.15 -0.16 10.80
CA SER A 73 55.99 -1.18 11.45
C SER A 73 57.26 -0.58 12.07
N LEU A 74 57.61 -1.04 13.27
CA LEU A 74 58.63 -0.41 14.12
C LEU A 74 60.05 -0.99 13.96
N GLN A 75 60.29 -2.13 13.31
CA GLN A 75 61.64 -2.73 13.19
C GLN A 75 61.88 -3.56 11.91
N GLY A 76 62.81 -3.11 11.06
CA GLY A 76 63.45 -3.90 9.98
C GLY A 76 63.04 -3.51 8.56
N GLU A 77 64.01 -3.50 7.61
CA GLU A 77 63.69 -3.42 6.17
C GLU A 77 63.14 -4.78 5.70
N MET A 78 61.89 -4.81 5.22
CA MET A 78 61.27 -5.98 4.59
C MET A 78 60.95 -5.70 3.12
N GLU A 79 61.22 -6.69 2.26
CA GLU A 79 60.99 -6.64 0.81
C GLU A 79 59.93 -7.68 0.41
N VAL A 80 59.02 -7.35 -0.52
CA VAL A 80 57.98 -8.25 -1.01
C VAL A 80 58.30 -8.71 -2.42
N SER A 81 58.40 -10.03 -2.64
CA SER A 81 58.56 -10.63 -3.96
C SER A 81 57.28 -11.30 -4.45
N TYR A 82 57.03 -11.29 -5.75
CA TYR A 82 55.79 -11.80 -6.36
C TYR A 82 56.07 -12.92 -7.37
N VAL A 83 55.45 -14.08 -7.14
CA VAL A 83 55.51 -15.25 -8.02
C VAL A 83 54.19 -15.37 -8.79
N GLU A 84 54.25 -15.18 -10.11
CA GLU A 84 53.13 -15.34 -11.05
C GLU A 84 53.62 -16.06 -12.33
N ALA A 85 52.82 -16.98 -12.88
CA ALA A 85 53.12 -17.63 -14.16
C ALA A 85 52.61 -16.77 -15.35
N ARG A 86 53.42 -16.57 -16.40
CA ARG A 86 53.05 -15.78 -17.60
C ARG A 86 52.21 -16.54 -18.63
N ILE A 87 51.88 -17.83 -18.39
CA ILE A 87 51.32 -18.73 -19.42
C ILE A 87 49.80 -18.86 -19.27
N THR A 88 49.07 -18.75 -20.39
CA THR A 88 47.63 -18.98 -20.50
C THR A 88 47.28 -20.46 -20.25
N PRO A 89 46.12 -20.77 -19.65
CA PRO A 89 45.80 -22.11 -19.12
C PRO A 89 45.51 -23.18 -20.19
N MET A 90 45.84 -22.95 -21.46
CA MET A 90 45.46 -23.78 -22.61
C MET A 90 46.64 -24.59 -23.15
N THR A 91 47.20 -25.49 -22.35
CA THR A 91 47.81 -26.78 -22.76
C THR A 91 48.48 -27.44 -21.55
N ASP A 92 48.03 -28.65 -21.22
CA ASP A 92 48.55 -29.57 -20.20
C ASP A 92 48.49 -29.14 -18.72
N SER A 93 47.53 -29.74 -17.99
CA SER A 93 47.32 -29.57 -16.54
C SER A 93 48.53 -29.93 -15.66
N LEU A 94 49.56 -30.56 -16.24
CA LEU A 94 50.77 -31.05 -15.56
C LEU A 94 51.91 -30.01 -15.53
N SER A 95 52.01 -29.11 -16.52
CA SER A 95 53.14 -28.18 -16.67
C SER A 95 53.00 -26.93 -15.78
N TYR A 96 51.76 -26.52 -15.48
CA TYR A 96 51.47 -25.29 -14.76
C TYR A 96 51.99 -25.27 -13.31
N PRO A 97 51.72 -26.28 -12.45
CA PRO A 97 52.21 -26.28 -11.06
C PRO A 97 53.74 -26.39 -10.97
N LEU A 98 54.38 -27.11 -11.89
CA LEU A 98 55.83 -27.27 -11.93
C LEU A 98 56.54 -25.97 -12.33
N SER A 99 56.02 -25.22 -13.31
CA SER A 99 56.58 -23.91 -13.67
C SER A 99 56.49 -22.89 -12.52
N LEU A 100 55.37 -22.93 -11.78
CA LEU A 100 55.11 -22.08 -10.63
C LEU A 100 56.07 -22.42 -9.48
N LEU A 101 56.32 -23.71 -9.25
CA LEU A 101 57.27 -24.17 -8.24
C LEU A 101 58.72 -23.79 -8.58
N ASN A 102 59.15 -23.94 -9.84
CA ASN A 102 60.50 -23.54 -10.25
C ASN A 102 60.73 -22.04 -10.03
N LYS A 103 59.72 -21.22 -10.37
CA LYS A 103 59.79 -19.77 -10.11
C LYS A 103 59.79 -19.45 -8.61
N PHE A 104 58.97 -20.16 -7.83
CA PHE A 104 58.94 -20.03 -6.38
C PHE A 104 60.30 -20.37 -5.75
N CYS A 105 60.96 -21.44 -6.21
CA CYS A 105 62.26 -21.85 -5.73
C CYS A 105 63.38 -20.86 -6.08
N MET A 106 63.37 -20.30 -7.30
CA MET A 106 64.31 -19.23 -7.69
C MET A 106 64.17 -18.00 -6.78
N ASP A 107 62.93 -17.59 -6.45
CA ASP A 107 62.70 -16.41 -5.60
C ASP A 107 63.08 -16.64 -4.13
N ILE A 108 63.00 -17.87 -3.63
CA ILE A 108 63.45 -18.23 -2.28
C ILE A 108 64.97 -18.25 -2.17
N GLU A 109 65.67 -18.83 -3.15
CA GLU A 109 67.14 -18.97 -3.11
C GLU A 109 67.86 -17.61 -3.12
N ASN A 110 67.18 -16.57 -3.63
CA ASN A 110 67.71 -15.21 -3.74
C ASN A 110 67.68 -14.39 -2.43
N GLY A 111 67.11 -14.87 -1.30
CA GLY A 111 67.05 -14.07 -0.05
C GLY A 111 66.51 -14.76 1.21
N LYS A 112 66.57 -14.08 2.36
CA LYS A 112 66.09 -14.60 3.66
C LYS A 112 64.56 -14.56 3.73
N THR A 113 63.89 -15.70 3.64
CA THR A 113 62.43 -15.79 3.60
C THR A 113 61.84 -16.14 4.97
N ILE A 114 60.86 -15.36 5.44
CA ILE A 114 60.17 -15.59 6.73
C ILE A 114 58.79 -16.20 6.56
N LEU A 115 58.04 -15.76 5.55
CA LEU A 115 56.64 -16.09 5.36
C LEU A 115 56.35 -16.21 3.86
N SER A 116 55.54 -17.20 3.49
CA SER A 116 54.97 -17.30 2.16
C SER A 116 53.46 -17.03 2.23
N LEU A 117 52.97 -16.12 1.38
CA LEU A 117 51.56 -15.80 1.24
C LEU A 117 51.05 -16.40 -0.07
N VAL A 118 50.17 -17.40 0.01
CA VAL A 118 49.57 -18.04 -1.16
C VAL A 118 48.15 -17.52 -1.32
N ILE A 119 47.88 -16.85 -2.43
CA ILE A 119 46.56 -16.32 -2.76
C ILE A 119 46.03 -17.07 -3.98
N GLY A 120 44.94 -17.79 -3.77
CA GLY A 120 44.25 -18.54 -4.81
C GLY A 120 43.83 -19.95 -4.41
N GLY A 121 43.16 -20.63 -5.32
CA GLY A 121 42.53 -21.94 -5.09
C GLY A 121 42.96 -23.01 -6.10
N GLY A 122 42.53 -24.24 -5.86
CA GLY A 122 42.78 -25.39 -6.75
C GLY A 122 44.09 -26.17 -6.51
N SER A 123 44.45 -27.02 -7.47
CA SER A 123 45.57 -27.97 -7.36
C SER A 123 46.94 -27.28 -7.29
N ALA A 124 47.14 -26.17 -8.01
CA ALA A 124 48.39 -25.42 -8.00
C ALA A 124 48.68 -24.76 -6.64
N ALA A 125 47.66 -24.17 -5.99
CA ALA A 125 47.78 -23.63 -4.63
C ALA A 125 48.15 -24.73 -3.63
N ARG A 126 47.50 -25.88 -3.75
CA ARG A 126 47.78 -27.05 -2.90
C ARG A 126 49.22 -27.52 -3.05
N PHE A 127 49.71 -27.61 -4.29
CA PHE A 127 51.08 -28.03 -4.58
C PHE A 127 52.12 -27.09 -3.93
N LEU A 128 51.91 -25.77 -4.03
CA LEU A 128 52.77 -24.79 -3.38
C LEU A 128 52.71 -24.88 -1.84
N ILE A 129 51.53 -25.05 -1.26
CA ILE A 129 51.36 -25.20 0.20
C ILE A 129 52.09 -26.45 0.71
N THR A 130 52.04 -27.55 -0.04
CA THR A 130 52.77 -28.77 0.33
C THR A 130 54.29 -28.59 0.21
N ALA A 131 54.77 -27.88 -0.82
CA ALA A 131 56.20 -27.62 -1.01
C ALA A 131 56.77 -26.63 0.03
N THR A 132 56.00 -25.61 0.40
CA THR A 132 56.39 -24.65 1.44
C THR A 132 56.42 -25.26 2.83
N THR A 133 55.43 -26.08 3.16
CA THR A 133 55.40 -26.77 4.45
C THR A 133 56.50 -27.81 4.60
N SER A 134 56.93 -28.47 3.51
CA SER A 134 58.11 -29.36 3.53
C SER A 134 59.44 -28.61 3.70
N LEU A 135 59.50 -27.35 3.30
CA LEU A 135 60.65 -26.45 3.54
C LEU A 135 60.67 -25.83 4.95
N ASN A 136 59.75 -26.22 5.85
CA ASN A 136 59.54 -25.64 7.19
C ASN A 136 59.23 -24.12 7.17
N LEU A 137 58.63 -23.62 6.10
CA LEU A 137 58.20 -22.24 5.99
C LEU A 137 56.73 -22.05 6.43
N PRO A 138 56.42 -21.01 7.22
CA PRO A 138 55.05 -20.58 7.48
C PRO A 138 54.33 -20.18 6.19
N VAL A 139 53.08 -20.61 6.06
CA VAL A 139 52.24 -20.32 4.89
C VAL A 139 50.93 -19.72 5.35
N LEU A 140 50.60 -18.54 4.82
CA LEU A 140 49.27 -17.97 4.91
C LEU A 140 48.53 -18.23 3.60
N TRP A 141 47.42 -18.98 3.66
CA TRP A 141 46.63 -19.35 2.51
C TRP A 141 45.27 -18.63 2.48
N LEU A 142 44.98 -18.02 1.34
CA LEU A 142 43.76 -17.27 1.04
C LEU A 142 43.02 -17.94 -0.12
N PRO A 143 42.06 -18.85 0.17
CA PRO A 143 41.23 -19.45 -0.84
C PRO A 143 40.19 -18.45 -1.39
N PHE A 144 40.00 -18.45 -2.71
CA PHE A 144 38.90 -17.69 -3.35
C PHE A 144 37.54 -18.40 -3.25
N ALA A 145 37.54 -19.72 -3.05
CA ALA A 145 36.34 -20.54 -3.00
C ALA A 145 36.28 -21.37 -1.72
N HIS A 146 35.08 -21.49 -1.14
CA HIS A 146 34.84 -22.28 0.08
C HIS A 146 35.09 -23.79 -0.12
N GLN A 147 34.97 -24.31 -1.35
CA GLN A 147 35.21 -25.71 -1.70
C GLN A 147 36.61 -26.20 -1.31
N ASP A 148 37.62 -25.33 -1.43
CA ASP A 148 39.00 -25.64 -1.10
C ASP A 148 39.21 -25.80 0.41
N PHE A 149 38.33 -25.19 1.23
CA PHE A 149 38.36 -25.30 2.68
C PHE A 149 37.85 -26.66 3.18
N LEU A 150 36.82 -27.23 2.54
CA LEU A 150 36.18 -28.48 2.97
C LEU A 150 36.97 -29.75 2.61
N ARG A 151 37.72 -29.74 1.52
CA ARG A 151 38.52 -30.90 1.07
C ARG A 151 39.65 -31.28 2.03
N GLN A 152 39.93 -30.46 3.05
CA GLN A 152 41.09 -30.62 3.92
C GLN A 152 40.65 -30.74 5.38
N LYS A 153 40.53 -32.01 5.82
CA LYS A 153 40.08 -32.42 7.17
C LYS A 153 40.87 -31.80 8.33
N LYS A 154 42.15 -31.43 8.12
CA LYS A 154 43.04 -30.78 9.12
C LYS A 154 43.99 -29.79 8.43
N SER A 155 44.30 -28.66 9.07
CA SER A 155 45.32 -27.71 8.62
C SER A 155 46.72 -28.32 8.72
N GLY A 156 47.58 -28.07 7.72
CA GLY A 156 48.99 -28.46 7.74
C GLY A 156 49.76 -27.82 8.91
N ARG A 157 50.94 -28.38 9.22
CA ARG A 157 51.73 -28.03 10.42
C ARG A 157 52.01 -26.52 10.52
N TYR A 158 52.50 -25.90 9.44
CA TYR A 158 52.82 -24.46 9.37
C TYR A 158 51.80 -23.65 8.56
N GLU A 159 50.59 -24.16 8.40
CA GLU A 159 49.57 -23.55 7.55
C GLU A 159 48.56 -22.75 8.38
N SER A 160 48.38 -21.49 8.00
CA SER A 160 47.33 -20.61 8.48
C SER A 160 46.39 -20.28 7.33
N ARG A 161 45.08 -20.34 7.55
CA ARG A 161 44.06 -20.12 6.50
C ARG A 161 43.11 -19.03 6.92
N LEU A 162 42.63 -18.26 5.95
CA LEU A 162 41.58 -17.26 6.15
C LEU A 162 40.40 -17.59 5.23
N GLY A 163 39.23 -17.87 5.80
CA GLY A 163 38.05 -18.26 5.03
C GLY A 163 36.97 -18.90 5.91
N SER A 164 35.72 -18.81 5.46
CA SER A 164 34.59 -19.38 6.17
C SER A 164 34.80 -20.88 6.37
N SER A 165 34.83 -21.34 7.61
CA SER A 165 35.04 -22.74 7.97
C SER A 165 33.72 -23.51 8.12
N SER A 166 33.79 -24.84 8.14
CA SER A 166 32.64 -25.69 8.49
C SER A 166 32.10 -25.41 9.90
N GLU A 167 32.95 -24.92 10.82
CA GLU A 167 32.51 -24.47 12.15
C GLU A 167 31.67 -23.20 12.08
N GLU A 168 32.04 -22.26 11.21
CA GLU A 168 31.30 -21.01 11.03
C GLU A 168 29.97 -21.22 10.30
N VAL A 169 29.93 -22.12 9.30
CA VAL A 169 28.69 -22.56 8.65
C VAL A 169 27.75 -23.19 9.67
N GLY A 170 28.28 -24.05 10.54
CA GLY A 170 27.50 -24.69 11.60
C GLY A 170 26.97 -23.69 12.64
N ALA A 171 27.80 -22.73 13.06
CA ALA A 171 27.39 -21.65 13.95
C ALA A 171 26.32 -20.75 13.31
N ALA A 172 26.42 -20.44 12.03
CA ALA A 172 25.43 -19.67 11.29
C ALA A 172 24.09 -20.42 11.16
N ALA A 173 24.13 -21.72 10.89
CA ALA A 173 22.94 -22.57 10.88
C ALA A 173 22.27 -22.62 12.27
N ALA A 174 23.06 -22.76 13.33
CA ALA A 174 22.55 -22.72 14.71
C ALA A 174 21.92 -21.36 15.05
N ALA A 175 22.56 -20.25 14.68
CA ALA A 175 22.02 -18.91 14.89
C ALA A 175 20.70 -18.69 14.13
N LEU A 176 20.60 -19.19 12.88
CA LEU A 176 19.35 -19.18 12.11
C LEU A 176 18.25 -19.96 12.83
N MET A 177 18.55 -21.20 13.25
CA MET A 177 17.57 -22.07 13.92
C MET A 177 17.09 -21.48 15.24
N HIS A 178 17.98 -20.87 16.02
CA HIS A 178 17.60 -20.13 17.23
C HIS A 178 16.71 -18.92 16.91
N LYS A 179 17.04 -18.12 15.89
CA LYS A 179 16.23 -16.96 15.52
C LYS A 179 14.85 -17.35 14.98
N ALA A 180 14.76 -18.51 14.33
CA ALA A 180 13.53 -19.07 13.77
C ALA A 180 12.76 -19.99 14.74
N ASN A 181 13.23 -20.14 15.99
CA ASN A 181 12.67 -21.05 17.01
C ASN A 181 12.57 -22.53 16.58
N TRP A 182 13.43 -23.01 15.68
CA TRP A 182 13.48 -24.40 15.23
C TRP A 182 14.26 -25.28 16.21
N HIS A 183 13.71 -25.50 17.40
CA HIS A 183 14.35 -26.26 18.47
C HIS A 183 14.34 -27.78 18.24
N ALA A 184 13.34 -28.27 17.49
CA ALA A 184 13.20 -29.66 17.09
C ALA A 184 13.33 -29.80 15.57
N PHE A 185 14.39 -30.47 15.12
CA PHE A 185 14.66 -30.68 13.71
C PHE A 185 15.28 -32.07 13.48
N ILE A 186 15.27 -32.49 12.22
CA ILE A 186 15.88 -33.74 11.75
C ILE A 186 17.15 -33.39 11.00
N LEU A 187 18.26 -33.99 11.40
CA LEU A 187 19.57 -33.70 10.81
C LEU A 187 20.00 -34.83 9.87
N LEU A 188 20.15 -34.53 8.59
CA LEU A 188 20.77 -35.40 7.59
C LEU A 188 22.14 -34.84 7.26
N ILE A 189 23.21 -35.53 7.63
CA ILE A 189 24.56 -34.96 7.55
C ILE A 189 25.56 -35.93 6.95
N ASP A 190 26.36 -35.42 6.02
CA ASP A 190 27.52 -36.10 5.48
C ASP A 190 28.71 -35.97 6.45
N THR A 191 29.08 -37.09 7.07
CA THR A 191 30.14 -37.13 8.09
C THR A 191 31.52 -36.78 7.53
N THR A 192 31.69 -36.85 6.20
CA THR A 192 32.96 -36.50 5.54
C THR A 192 33.16 -35.00 5.39
N LEU A 193 32.07 -34.23 5.29
CA LEU A 193 32.09 -32.79 5.00
C LEU A 193 31.94 -31.94 6.26
N LEU A 194 31.14 -32.40 7.24
CA LEU A 194 30.84 -31.62 8.44
C LEU A 194 30.75 -32.50 9.69
N PRO A 195 31.69 -32.38 10.65
CA PRO A 195 31.62 -33.09 11.92
C PRO A 195 30.46 -32.58 12.79
N ILE A 196 29.62 -33.49 13.30
CA ILE A 196 28.42 -33.17 14.10
C ILE A 196 28.73 -32.35 15.36
N ASN A 197 29.84 -32.65 16.03
CA ASN A 197 30.27 -31.94 17.24
C ASN A 197 30.54 -30.43 17.00
N ARG A 198 30.64 -30.00 15.74
CA ARG A 198 30.84 -28.59 15.37
C ARG A 198 29.53 -27.83 15.14
N LEU A 199 28.43 -28.54 14.89
CA LEU A 199 27.07 -27.97 14.84
C LEU A 199 26.46 -27.87 16.24
N LEU A 200 26.62 -28.94 17.02
CA LEU A 200 26.12 -29.05 18.38
C LEU A 200 27.22 -28.61 19.36
N ARG A 201 27.47 -27.30 19.44
CA ARG A 201 28.35 -26.77 20.50
C ARG A 201 27.71 -27.08 21.85
N THR A 202 28.40 -27.87 22.66
CA THR A 202 28.01 -28.29 24.02
C THR A 202 27.71 -27.13 24.98
N ASP A 203 28.15 -25.90 24.66
CA ASP A 203 28.08 -24.74 25.56
C ASP A 203 26.80 -23.89 25.43
N ARG A 204 25.82 -24.29 24.60
CA ARG A 204 24.50 -23.65 24.56
C ARG A 204 23.40 -24.70 24.55
N PRO A 205 22.50 -24.73 25.55
CA PRO A 205 21.40 -25.68 25.54
C PRO A 205 20.35 -25.24 24.50
N VAL A 206 19.39 -26.12 24.21
CA VAL A 206 18.12 -25.90 23.46
C VAL A 206 18.06 -26.40 21.99
N LEU A 207 19.15 -26.64 21.25
CA LEU A 207 19.05 -27.29 19.92
C LEU A 207 19.26 -28.81 20.01
N THR A 208 18.17 -29.58 20.15
CA THR A 208 18.22 -31.04 20.18
C THR A 208 17.63 -31.63 18.89
N PRO A 209 18.44 -32.28 18.03
CA PRO A 209 17.90 -32.96 16.86
C PRO A 209 17.06 -34.17 17.30
N ARG A 210 15.86 -34.33 16.74
CA ARG A 210 14.98 -35.48 17.03
C ARG A 210 15.57 -36.78 16.51
N THR A 211 16.12 -36.73 15.31
CA THR A 211 16.75 -37.88 14.65
C THR A 211 17.94 -37.42 13.81
N ILE A 212 19.02 -38.20 13.83
CA ILE A 212 20.22 -37.95 13.01
C ILE A 212 20.37 -39.08 12.00
N ILE A 213 20.49 -38.73 10.71
CA ILE A 213 20.80 -39.65 9.62
C ILE A 213 22.18 -39.32 9.08
N HIS A 214 23.10 -40.27 9.22
CA HIS A 214 24.44 -40.16 8.65
C HIS A 214 24.43 -40.54 7.18
N LEU A 215 25.03 -39.69 6.34
CA LEU A 215 25.31 -39.94 4.93
C LEU A 215 26.82 -40.19 4.73
N PRO A 216 27.24 -41.02 3.77
CA PRO A 216 26.41 -41.75 2.78
C PRO A 216 25.71 -42.98 3.39
N ALA A 217 24.43 -43.16 3.07
CA ALA A 217 23.62 -44.32 3.47
C ALA A 217 23.17 -45.10 2.22
N THR A 218 22.94 -46.41 2.36
CA THR A 218 22.37 -47.24 1.28
C THR A 218 20.91 -46.85 1.01
N ASP A 219 20.42 -46.98 -0.23
CA ASP A 219 19.04 -46.57 -0.57
C ASP A 219 17.97 -47.24 0.29
N ARG A 220 18.18 -48.52 0.64
CA ARG A 220 17.26 -49.26 1.51
C ARG A 220 17.18 -48.64 2.90
N THR A 221 18.31 -48.31 3.52
CA THR A 221 18.35 -47.72 4.87
C THR A 221 17.80 -46.29 4.89
N LEU A 222 18.10 -45.51 3.85
CA LEU A 222 17.58 -44.16 3.68
C LEU A 222 16.06 -44.16 3.47
N ARG A 223 15.53 -45.07 2.64
CA ARG A 223 14.09 -45.22 2.37
C ARG A 223 13.31 -45.61 3.63
N VAL A 224 13.81 -46.56 4.43
CA VAL A 224 13.16 -46.96 5.69
C VAL A 224 13.13 -45.82 6.71
N ARG A 225 14.24 -45.08 6.86
CA ARG A 225 14.31 -43.96 7.81
C ARG A 225 13.44 -42.78 7.39
N LEU A 226 13.41 -42.43 6.09
CA LEU A 226 12.55 -41.35 5.59
C LEU A 226 11.06 -41.72 5.64
N ARG A 227 10.71 -42.98 5.38
CA ARG A 227 9.33 -43.48 5.57
C ARG A 227 8.89 -43.32 7.01
N ARG A 228 9.69 -43.76 7.98
CA ARG A 228 9.39 -43.61 9.41
C ARG A 228 9.19 -42.14 9.79
N ILE A 229 10.00 -41.23 9.27
CA ILE A 229 9.85 -39.78 9.49
C ILE A 229 8.54 -39.24 8.89
N ALA A 230 8.17 -39.70 7.69
CA ALA A 230 6.93 -39.29 7.04
C ALA A 230 5.68 -39.81 7.78
N GLU A 231 5.77 -40.99 8.39
CA GLU A 231 4.69 -41.64 9.16
C GLU A 231 4.58 -41.09 10.59
N GLU A 232 5.70 -40.94 11.32
CA GLU A 232 5.74 -40.39 12.69
C GLU A 232 5.48 -38.87 12.72
N GLY A 233 5.89 -38.17 11.67
CA GLY A 233 5.86 -36.71 11.57
C GLY A 233 4.51 -36.17 11.08
N GLY A 234 3.38 -36.73 11.52
CA GLY A 234 2.03 -36.37 11.04
C GLY A 234 1.69 -34.86 11.02
N SER A 235 2.42 -34.03 11.78
CA SER A 235 2.28 -32.57 11.84
C SER A 235 3.34 -31.78 11.04
N GLY A 236 4.24 -32.44 10.29
CA GLY A 236 5.34 -31.79 9.58
C GLY A 236 6.58 -31.53 10.45
N GLY A 237 7.68 -31.07 9.83
CA GLY A 237 8.93 -30.83 10.56
C GLY A 237 10.04 -30.16 9.74
N VAL A 238 11.08 -29.70 10.44
CA VAL A 238 12.28 -29.07 9.83
C VAL A 238 13.34 -30.13 9.56
N LEU A 239 13.75 -30.27 8.29
CA LEU A 239 14.83 -31.14 7.85
C LEU A 239 16.04 -30.28 7.47
N VAL A 240 17.14 -30.46 8.20
CA VAL A 240 18.43 -29.85 7.92
C VAL A 240 19.29 -30.84 7.17
N LEU A 241 19.61 -30.51 5.92
CA LEU A 241 20.41 -31.33 5.02
C LEU A 241 21.80 -30.71 4.87
N GLY A 242 22.84 -31.38 5.37
CA GLY A 242 24.24 -31.00 5.21
C GLY A 242 24.99 -32.01 4.35
N CYS A 243 24.78 -31.99 3.03
CA CYS A 243 25.43 -32.90 2.09
C CYS A 243 25.70 -32.23 0.73
N ASP A 244 26.50 -32.91 -0.10
CA ASP A 244 26.73 -32.54 -1.50
C ASP A 244 25.47 -32.60 -2.35
N LEU A 245 25.46 -31.91 -3.50
CA LEU A 245 24.30 -31.87 -4.41
C LEU A 245 23.90 -33.27 -4.93
N ASN A 246 24.86 -34.17 -5.18
CA ASN A 246 24.56 -35.54 -5.61
C ASN A 246 23.82 -36.33 -4.52
N ASN A 247 24.29 -36.23 -3.27
CA ASN A 247 23.61 -36.85 -2.12
C ASN A 247 22.26 -36.19 -1.84
N ALA A 248 22.15 -34.87 -2.00
CA ALA A 248 20.89 -34.14 -1.89
C ALA A 248 19.88 -34.61 -2.95
N ARG A 249 20.37 -34.86 -4.19
CA ARG A 249 19.56 -35.39 -5.29
C ARG A 249 19.02 -36.79 -4.99
N ARG A 250 19.80 -37.63 -4.33
CA ARG A 250 19.34 -38.95 -3.91
C ARG A 250 18.26 -38.87 -2.82
N VAL A 251 18.50 -38.05 -1.79
CA VAL A 251 17.60 -37.88 -0.64
C VAL A 251 16.24 -37.31 -1.05
N LEU A 252 16.24 -36.20 -1.79
CA LEU A 252 15.01 -35.52 -2.19
C LEU A 252 14.20 -36.33 -3.25
N ALA A 253 14.85 -37.22 -4.03
CA ALA A 253 14.17 -38.12 -4.96
C ALA A 253 13.31 -39.14 -4.20
N ILE A 254 13.88 -39.70 -3.13
CA ILE A 254 13.19 -40.66 -2.25
C ILE A 254 12.11 -39.93 -1.43
N ALA A 255 12.41 -38.74 -0.91
CA ALA A 255 11.47 -37.94 -0.12
C ALA A 255 10.24 -37.51 -0.94
N ARG A 256 10.38 -37.30 -2.26
CA ARG A 256 9.25 -37.03 -3.17
C ARG A 256 8.24 -38.17 -3.19
N LYS A 257 8.70 -39.42 -3.17
CA LYS A 257 7.82 -40.61 -3.18
C LYS A 257 6.94 -40.71 -1.92
N PHE A 258 7.33 -40.04 -0.84
CA PHE A 258 6.60 -39.98 0.42
C PHE A 258 5.89 -38.63 0.64
N GLU A 259 5.70 -37.84 -0.42
CA GLU A 259 5.04 -36.52 -0.35
C GLU A 259 5.62 -35.60 0.73
N MET A 260 6.94 -35.64 0.93
CA MET A 260 7.61 -34.77 1.89
C MET A 260 7.96 -33.39 1.29
N LEU A 261 7.67 -33.17 0.01
CA LEU A 261 7.99 -31.94 -0.74
C LEU A 261 6.77 -31.01 -0.95
N SER A 262 5.57 -31.44 -0.55
CA SER A 262 4.29 -30.81 -0.84
C SER A 262 3.82 -29.77 0.19
N GLY A 263 4.69 -29.28 1.07
CA GLY A 263 4.34 -28.24 2.05
C GLY A 263 4.43 -28.64 3.52
N ARG A 264 4.45 -29.95 3.82
CA ARG A 264 4.48 -30.47 5.20
C ARG A 264 5.85 -30.35 5.87
N PHE A 265 6.93 -30.44 5.12
CA PHE A 265 8.29 -30.40 5.66
C PHE A 265 9.07 -29.21 5.11
N LEU A 266 9.79 -28.53 6.00
CA LEU A 266 10.73 -27.47 5.62
C LEU A 266 12.09 -28.09 5.34
N TRP A 267 12.66 -27.78 4.18
CA TRP A 267 13.99 -28.23 3.79
C TRP A 267 14.98 -27.07 3.88
N LEU A 268 15.93 -27.17 4.82
CA LEU A 268 17.09 -26.30 4.91
C LEU A 268 18.33 -27.06 4.41
N TRP A 269 18.85 -26.67 3.26
CA TRP A 269 20.10 -27.21 2.73
C TRP A 269 21.28 -26.33 3.10
N LEU A 270 22.28 -26.92 3.74
CA LEU A 270 23.57 -26.31 3.97
C LEU A 270 24.42 -26.54 2.71
N ASP A 271 24.55 -25.52 1.87
CA ASP A 271 25.33 -25.58 0.62
C ASP A 271 26.83 -25.50 0.97
N LEU A 272 27.39 -26.66 1.32
CA LEU A 272 28.79 -26.79 1.73
C LEU A 272 29.73 -26.56 0.55
N LYS A 273 29.40 -27.00 -0.67
CA LYS A 273 30.27 -26.83 -1.84
C LYS A 273 30.10 -25.51 -2.59
N ALA A 274 29.15 -24.66 -2.18
CA ALA A 274 28.80 -23.39 -2.84
C ALA A 274 28.49 -23.58 -4.34
N GLU A 275 27.73 -24.62 -4.67
CA GLU A 275 27.45 -25.02 -6.06
C GLU A 275 26.38 -24.15 -6.73
N LEU A 276 25.55 -23.49 -5.94
CA LEU A 276 24.50 -22.61 -6.43
C LEU A 276 25.08 -21.22 -6.79
N ARG A 277 24.59 -20.54 -7.85
CA ARG A 277 24.96 -19.14 -8.17
C ARG A 277 23.86 -18.16 -7.75
N SER A 278 24.23 -16.94 -7.35
CA SER A 278 23.26 -15.87 -7.05
C SER A 278 23.04 -15.01 -8.29
N GLY A 279 21.80 -14.93 -8.78
CA GLY A 279 21.41 -13.90 -9.75
C GLY A 279 21.35 -14.32 -11.22
N GLU A 280 21.91 -15.47 -11.64
CA GLU A 280 21.80 -15.96 -13.03
C GLU A 280 20.57 -16.86 -13.23
N PRO A 281 19.92 -16.81 -14.42
CA PRO A 281 18.90 -17.79 -14.78
C PRO A 281 19.56 -19.17 -14.88
N ASN A 282 18.88 -20.21 -14.38
CA ASN A 282 19.38 -21.59 -14.45
C ASN A 282 19.75 -21.97 -15.90
N LEU A 283 21.05 -21.92 -16.20
CA LEU A 283 21.74 -22.65 -17.26
C LEU A 283 22.99 -23.20 -16.58
N ILE A 284 22.90 -24.43 -16.10
CA ILE A 284 24.08 -25.22 -15.76
C ILE A 284 24.70 -25.58 -17.11
N SER A 285 25.46 -24.65 -17.69
CA SER A 285 26.52 -24.98 -18.63
C SER A 285 27.84 -24.85 -17.86
N SER A 286 28.65 -25.88 -18.01
CA SER A 286 30.01 -26.01 -17.53
C SER A 286 30.99 -25.05 -18.22
N HIS A 287 30.61 -23.79 -18.43
CA HIS A 287 31.46 -22.78 -19.04
C HIS A 287 31.68 -21.63 -18.06
N ILE A 288 32.71 -21.79 -17.24
CA ILE A 288 33.86 -20.88 -17.02
C ILE A 288 34.83 -21.65 -16.08
N MET A 289 35.43 -22.68 -16.64
CA MET A 289 36.88 -22.88 -16.58
C MET A 289 37.26 -23.00 -18.05
N TYR A 290 38.32 -22.30 -18.46
CA TYR A 290 38.75 -22.03 -19.83
C TYR A 290 38.10 -20.83 -20.53
N ASN A 291 38.78 -19.69 -20.40
CA ASN A 291 38.67 -18.60 -21.38
C ASN A 291 39.86 -18.76 -22.34
N SER A 292 39.59 -19.26 -23.56
CA SER A 292 40.29 -18.99 -24.84
C SER A 292 40.23 -20.20 -25.77
N ARG A 293 39.28 -20.25 -26.70
CA ARG A 293 39.60 -20.65 -28.08
C ARG A 293 38.60 -20.05 -29.04
N SER A 294 39.13 -19.09 -29.78
CA SER A 294 38.68 -18.62 -31.08
C SER A 294 38.27 -19.79 -31.98
N SER A 295 37.18 -19.54 -32.71
CA SER A 295 36.86 -20.08 -34.03
C SER A 295 37.94 -20.97 -34.67
N ILE A 296 37.59 -22.21 -34.98
CA ILE A 296 38.03 -22.93 -36.18
C ILE A 296 36.95 -23.96 -36.55
N ILE A 297 36.62 -23.93 -37.83
CA ILE A 297 35.79 -24.82 -38.62
C ILE A 297 36.36 -26.25 -38.59
N ALA A 298 35.50 -27.28 -38.70
CA ALA A 298 35.63 -28.42 -39.63
C ALA A 298 35.18 -29.79 -39.06
N SER A 299 34.30 -30.43 -39.85
CA SER A 299 34.29 -31.83 -40.31
C SER A 299 34.50 -33.01 -39.33
N GLU A 300 33.56 -33.95 -39.44
CA GLU A 300 33.72 -35.42 -39.53
C GLU A 300 35.05 -36.04 -39.06
N SER A 301 34.97 -37.00 -38.12
CA SER A 301 35.05 -38.44 -38.43
C SER A 301 35.31 -39.27 -37.16
N THR A 302 34.61 -40.40 -37.11
CA THR A 302 34.75 -41.52 -36.18
C THR A 302 36.08 -42.25 -36.32
N MET A 303 36.58 -42.90 -35.25
CA MET A 303 37.10 -44.29 -35.19
C MET A 303 37.62 -44.65 -33.76
N PRO A 304 37.75 -45.95 -33.38
CA PRO A 304 37.57 -46.46 -32.01
C PRO A 304 38.79 -47.21 -31.38
N LEU A 305 38.54 -47.82 -30.19
CA LEU A 305 39.35 -48.78 -29.40
C LEU A 305 40.57 -48.17 -28.64
N GLU A 306 40.97 -48.61 -27.44
CA GLU A 306 41.13 -49.99 -26.97
C GLU A 306 41.27 -50.07 -25.43
N ASN A 307 40.84 -51.19 -24.84
CA ASN A 307 40.99 -51.52 -23.41
C ASN A 307 42.39 -52.07 -23.12
N ALA A 308 42.99 -51.68 -22.00
CA ALA A 308 44.10 -52.42 -21.39
C ALA A 308 43.91 -52.51 -19.87
N ASP A 309 43.61 -53.71 -19.40
CA ASP A 309 43.68 -54.12 -18.00
C ASP A 309 45.13 -54.37 -17.58
N ARG A 310 45.55 -53.85 -16.42
CA ARG A 310 46.57 -54.50 -15.58
C ARG A 310 46.30 -54.26 -14.09
N ASN A 311 46.13 -55.37 -13.39
CA ASN A 311 46.20 -55.52 -11.94
C ASN A 311 47.60 -55.13 -11.42
N LEU A 312 47.66 -54.52 -10.23
CA LEU A 312 48.80 -54.61 -9.31
C LEU A 312 48.33 -54.25 -7.88
N ASN A 313 48.45 -55.23 -6.98
CA ASN A 313 48.26 -55.13 -5.52
C ASN A 313 49.41 -54.35 -4.88
N PHE A 314 49.17 -53.47 -3.88
CA PHE A 314 50.17 -53.17 -2.83
C PHE A 314 49.55 -52.66 -1.50
N ILE A 315 49.77 -53.48 -0.45
CA ILE A 315 50.18 -53.31 0.97
C ILE A 315 49.90 -51.97 1.73
N PRO A 316 49.49 -52.00 3.03
CA PRO A 316 49.12 -50.82 3.82
C PRO A 316 50.31 -49.96 4.31
N GLU A 317 50.01 -48.68 4.55
CA GLU A 317 50.84 -47.65 5.18
C GLU A 317 51.45 -48.13 6.51
N ASN A 318 52.78 -48.32 6.56
CA ASN A 318 53.54 -48.01 7.78
C ASN A 318 55.05 -47.82 7.62
N ASP A 319 55.69 -48.19 6.50
CA ASP A 319 57.13 -47.97 6.36
C ASP A 319 57.49 -47.22 5.08
N MET A 320 57.71 -45.90 5.19
CA MET A 320 58.55 -45.18 4.23
C MET A 320 59.46 -44.20 4.96
N HIS A 321 60.72 -44.62 5.09
CA HIS A 321 61.82 -43.75 5.49
C HIS A 321 62.07 -42.67 4.42
N LEU A 322 62.21 -41.44 4.90
CA LEU A 322 61.99 -40.21 4.16
C LEU A 322 63.33 -39.56 3.76
N HIS A 323 63.91 -39.92 2.61
CA HIS A 323 65.13 -39.24 2.12
C HIS A 323 65.16 -39.13 0.59
N SER A 324 64.70 -37.98 0.07
CA SER A 324 65.08 -37.28 -1.19
C SER A 324 63.87 -36.52 -1.80
N LEU A 325 63.92 -35.18 -1.80
CA LEU A 325 62.84 -34.30 -2.29
C LEU A 325 62.53 -34.37 -3.82
N PRO A 326 63.42 -34.83 -4.73
CA PRO A 326 63.05 -35.05 -6.13
C PRO A 326 62.02 -36.19 -6.28
N ASN A 327 62.12 -37.23 -5.46
CA ASN A 327 61.14 -38.33 -5.44
C ASN A 327 59.86 -37.93 -4.72
N LEU A 328 59.94 -37.11 -3.66
CA LEU A 328 58.75 -36.62 -2.95
C LEU A 328 57.84 -35.74 -3.82
N ALA A 329 58.38 -34.90 -4.72
CA ALA A 329 57.55 -34.13 -5.66
C ALA A 329 56.80 -35.06 -6.63
N ASN A 330 57.47 -36.13 -7.09
CA ASN A 330 56.90 -37.14 -7.97
C ASN A 330 55.92 -38.09 -7.23
N ASP A 331 56.16 -38.36 -5.94
CA ASP A 331 55.33 -39.21 -5.09
C ASP A 331 54.11 -38.46 -4.53
N VAL A 332 54.24 -37.18 -4.20
CA VAL A 332 53.12 -36.29 -3.87
C VAL A 332 52.26 -36.06 -5.11
N HIS A 333 52.88 -35.96 -6.28
CA HIS A 333 52.17 -35.94 -7.57
C HIS A 333 51.42 -37.26 -7.79
N ARG A 334 52.10 -38.42 -7.67
CA ARG A 334 51.47 -39.74 -7.76
C ARG A 334 50.35 -39.95 -6.74
N LEU A 335 50.49 -39.50 -5.50
CA LEU A 335 49.45 -39.60 -4.47
C LEU A 335 48.25 -38.69 -4.76
N GLN A 336 48.46 -37.52 -5.36
CA GLN A 336 47.37 -36.67 -5.85
C GLN A 336 46.69 -37.28 -7.07
N GLU A 337 47.47 -37.86 -7.99
CA GLU A 337 46.98 -38.58 -9.16
C GLU A 337 46.21 -39.85 -8.78
N TYR A 338 46.68 -40.60 -7.78
CA TYR A 338 46.03 -41.81 -7.27
C TYR A 338 44.72 -41.47 -6.56
N ARG A 339 44.69 -40.38 -5.77
CA ARG A 339 43.47 -39.89 -5.10
C ARG A 339 42.44 -39.40 -6.13
N TRP A 340 42.89 -38.77 -7.21
CA TRP A 340 42.07 -38.32 -8.32
C TRP A 340 41.59 -39.47 -9.24
N GLN A 341 42.44 -40.45 -9.52
CA GLN A 341 42.08 -41.64 -10.29
C GLN A 341 41.15 -42.57 -9.51
N ASN A 342 41.26 -42.65 -8.17
CA ASN A 342 40.28 -43.33 -7.33
C ASN A 342 38.92 -42.63 -7.37
N GLU A 343 38.86 -41.29 -7.34
CA GLU A 343 37.60 -40.56 -7.53
C GLU A 343 36.99 -40.82 -8.92
N LYS A 344 37.80 -40.85 -9.99
CA LYS A 344 37.32 -41.21 -11.34
C LYS A 344 36.94 -42.69 -11.49
N LYS A 345 37.64 -43.62 -10.81
CA LYS A 345 37.31 -45.06 -10.79
C LYS A 345 36.05 -45.34 -9.98
N VAL A 346 35.77 -44.62 -8.90
CA VAL A 346 34.51 -44.72 -8.15
C VAL A 346 33.34 -44.30 -9.03
N ILE A 347 33.49 -43.23 -9.82
CA ILE A 347 32.47 -42.77 -10.77
C ILE A 347 32.26 -43.76 -11.94
N LYS A 348 33.33 -44.41 -12.44
CA LYS A 348 33.23 -45.39 -13.54
C LYS A 348 32.82 -46.81 -13.10
N ARG A 349 33.00 -47.18 -11.84
CA ARG A 349 32.68 -48.54 -11.33
C ARG A 349 31.19 -48.69 -10.97
N GLU A 350 30.45 -47.60 -10.83
CA GLU A 350 28.98 -47.62 -10.72
C GLU A 350 28.27 -47.85 -12.08
N GLU A 351 28.98 -47.76 -13.22
CA GLU A 351 28.37 -47.93 -14.55
C GLU A 351 28.56 -49.32 -15.20
N LYS A 352 29.39 -50.20 -14.61
CA LYS A 352 29.57 -51.58 -15.12
C LYS A 352 29.64 -52.58 -13.97
N ASN A 353 28.48 -53.10 -13.57
CA ASN A 353 28.20 -54.50 -13.24
C ASN A 353 26.90 -54.61 -12.42
N PHE A 354 25.80 -55.02 -13.04
CA PHE A 354 25.00 -56.21 -12.67
C PHE A 354 23.73 -56.26 -13.54
N ASN A 355 23.63 -57.29 -14.37
CA ASN A 355 22.36 -57.80 -14.90
C ASN A 355 21.78 -58.75 -13.84
N VAL A 356 20.47 -58.64 -13.56
CA VAL A 356 19.46 -59.73 -13.41
C VAL A 356 18.17 -59.14 -12.78
N ASP A 357 17.09 -59.31 -13.54
CA ASP A 357 15.63 -59.29 -13.32
C ASP A 357 14.83 -58.05 -12.86
N PRO A 358 13.58 -57.91 -13.37
CA PRO A 358 12.94 -56.62 -13.60
C PRO A 358 11.84 -56.32 -12.58
N ASP A 359 12.03 -55.27 -11.79
CA ASP A 359 10.93 -54.48 -11.22
C ASP A 359 11.30 -53.01 -11.32
N GLU A 360 10.40 -52.22 -11.89
CA GLU A 360 10.61 -50.89 -12.48
C GLU A 360 11.40 -49.89 -11.61
N GLU A 361 12.70 -49.74 -11.90
CA GLU A 361 13.46 -48.52 -11.60
C GLU A 361 13.70 -47.73 -12.89
N ILE A 362 13.03 -46.57 -12.99
CA ILE A 362 13.28 -45.57 -14.03
C ILE A 362 14.73 -45.08 -13.90
N LYS A 363 15.62 -45.61 -14.73
CA LYS A 363 16.95 -45.07 -15.01
C LYS A 363 16.81 -43.68 -15.63
N ILE A 364 17.00 -42.63 -14.82
CA ILE A 364 17.22 -41.28 -15.34
C ILE A 364 18.66 -41.22 -15.84
N SER A 365 18.84 -41.40 -17.15
CA SER A 365 20.08 -41.09 -17.86
C SER A 365 20.51 -39.65 -17.57
N GLU A 366 21.80 -39.43 -17.29
CA GLU A 366 22.45 -38.13 -17.04
C GLU A 366 22.49 -37.21 -18.27
N LYS A 367 21.38 -37.09 -19.03
CA LYS A 367 21.16 -35.99 -19.97
C LYS A 367 20.55 -34.80 -19.22
N GLY A 368 21.40 -33.95 -18.64
CA GLY A 368 21.09 -32.54 -18.31
C GLY A 368 19.66 -32.25 -17.83
N LEU A 369 19.24 -32.84 -16.70
CA LEU A 369 17.93 -32.50 -16.11
C LEU A 369 18.01 -31.19 -15.32
N ASN A 370 17.22 -30.22 -15.76
CA ASN A 370 17.04 -28.91 -15.14
C ASN A 370 16.67 -29.02 -13.65
N SER A 371 17.27 -28.17 -12.80
CA SER A 371 16.92 -28.00 -11.38
C SER A 371 15.42 -27.73 -11.13
N LYS A 372 14.68 -27.34 -12.17
CA LYS A 372 13.22 -27.17 -12.19
C LYS A 372 12.42 -28.40 -11.75
N ASN A 373 12.93 -29.63 -11.97
CA ASN A 373 12.13 -30.84 -11.75
C ASN A 373 12.38 -31.49 -10.39
N PHE A 374 13.33 -30.96 -9.62
CA PHE A 374 13.85 -31.71 -8.48
C PHE A 374 13.67 -31.04 -7.11
N MET A 375 13.89 -29.73 -7.03
CA MET A 375 13.85 -28.98 -5.77
C MET A 375 12.46 -28.38 -5.53
N PRO A 376 11.89 -28.48 -4.32
CA PRO A 376 10.59 -27.89 -4.04
C PRO A 376 10.69 -26.36 -4.00
N VAL A 377 9.65 -25.68 -4.51
CA VAL A 377 9.45 -24.24 -4.27
C VAL A 377 9.47 -24.00 -2.76
N GLY A 378 10.08 -22.92 -2.29
CA GLY A 378 10.19 -22.62 -0.86
C GLY A 378 11.31 -23.36 -0.11
N MET A 379 12.17 -24.12 -0.81
CA MET A 379 13.38 -24.69 -0.22
C MET A 379 14.35 -23.57 0.19
N LEU A 380 14.93 -23.70 1.39
CA LEU A 380 15.95 -22.78 1.89
C LEU A 380 17.34 -23.37 1.68
N ALA A 381 18.28 -22.52 1.24
CA ALA A 381 19.69 -22.87 1.15
C ALA A 381 20.53 -21.84 1.90
N LEU A 382 21.34 -22.31 2.85
CA LEU A 382 22.32 -21.49 3.55
C LEU A 382 23.68 -21.64 2.87
N ARG A 383 24.19 -20.54 2.30
CA ARG A 383 25.45 -20.53 1.56
C ARG A 383 26.47 -19.57 2.21
N PRO A 384 27.75 -19.95 2.36
CA PRO A 384 28.80 -19.00 2.69
C PRO A 384 29.01 -18.01 1.55
N ALA A 385 29.05 -16.72 1.86
CA ALA A 385 29.50 -15.72 0.91
C ALA A 385 31.02 -15.88 0.73
N GLY A 386 31.48 -16.04 -0.51
CA GLY A 386 32.91 -15.99 -0.80
C GLY A 386 33.48 -14.63 -0.37
N ILE A 387 34.67 -14.63 0.24
CA ILE A 387 35.38 -13.40 0.56
C ILE A 387 35.78 -12.75 -0.77
N LYS A 388 35.03 -11.73 -1.18
CA LYS A 388 35.39 -10.90 -2.33
C LYS A 388 36.47 -9.94 -1.86
N ILE A 389 37.66 -10.04 -2.43
CA ILE A 389 38.74 -9.06 -2.24
C ILE A 389 38.60 -8.07 -3.40
N MET A 390 37.95 -6.93 -3.15
CA MET A 390 37.85 -5.83 -4.12
C MET A 390 38.83 -4.71 -3.77
N SER A 391 39.13 -3.85 -4.76
CA SER A 391 40.01 -2.71 -4.57
C SER A 391 39.40 -1.75 -3.52
N GLY A 392 40.17 -1.45 -2.46
CA GLY A 392 39.75 -0.57 -1.35
C GLY A 392 39.18 -1.26 -0.10
N ASP A 393 39.20 -2.59 -0.01
CA ASP A 393 38.63 -3.31 1.14
C ASP A 393 39.47 -3.22 2.43
N SER A 394 38.82 -2.79 3.53
CA SER A 394 39.35 -2.81 4.91
C SER A 394 39.83 -4.19 5.40
N MET A 395 39.42 -5.28 4.75
CA MET A 395 39.75 -6.65 5.15
C MET A 395 41.17 -7.06 4.74
N LEU A 396 41.60 -6.75 3.51
CA LEU A 396 42.97 -7.00 3.06
C LEU A 396 43.96 -6.18 3.89
N ALA A 397 43.63 -4.92 4.16
CA ALA A 397 44.40 -4.05 5.05
C ALA A 397 44.47 -4.58 6.48
N ARG A 398 43.34 -5.00 7.08
CA ARG A 398 43.32 -5.60 8.43
C ARG A 398 44.13 -6.90 8.48
N MET A 399 44.04 -7.74 7.46
CA MET A 399 44.82 -8.98 7.37
C MET A 399 46.32 -8.67 7.30
N LEU A 400 46.76 -7.81 6.38
CA LEU A 400 48.17 -7.48 6.22
C LEU A 400 48.74 -6.80 7.48
N ARG A 401 47.97 -5.94 8.15
CA ARG A 401 48.32 -5.32 9.45
C ARG A 401 48.48 -6.35 10.58
N GLU A 402 47.58 -7.34 10.66
CA GLU A 402 47.67 -8.42 11.65
C GLU A 402 48.83 -9.37 11.35
N THR A 403 49.14 -9.60 10.06
CA THR A 403 50.32 -10.38 9.67
C THR A 403 51.62 -9.66 10.01
N SER A 404 51.72 -8.35 9.74
CA SER A 404 52.92 -7.58 10.08
C SER A 404 53.12 -7.52 11.60
N GLN A 405 52.04 -7.30 12.36
CA GLN A 405 52.09 -7.32 13.81
C GLN A 405 52.50 -8.70 14.37
N ALA A 406 52.02 -9.79 13.79
CA ALA A 406 52.43 -11.14 14.18
C ALA A 406 53.92 -11.39 13.89
N ILE A 407 54.43 -10.88 12.77
CA ILE A 407 55.85 -10.96 12.43
C ILE A 407 56.68 -10.12 13.41
N ASP A 408 56.32 -8.86 13.63
CA ASP A 408 57.04 -7.94 14.54
C ASP A 408 57.10 -8.48 15.97
N GLN A 409 56.00 -9.02 16.48
CA GLN A 409 55.99 -9.68 17.79
C GLN A 409 56.88 -10.91 17.82
N THR A 410 56.90 -11.71 16.76
CA THR A 410 57.75 -12.91 16.70
C THR A 410 59.23 -12.55 16.60
N ILE A 411 59.58 -11.52 15.83
CA ILE A 411 60.95 -10.99 15.73
C ILE A 411 61.37 -10.35 17.06
N SER A 412 60.47 -9.63 17.74
CA SER A 412 60.72 -9.04 19.06
C SER A 412 60.97 -10.10 20.12
N ASP A 413 60.13 -11.14 20.19
CA ASP A 413 60.29 -12.25 21.14
C ASP A 413 61.61 -13.00 20.94
N LEU A 414 62.06 -13.10 19.69
CA LEU A 414 63.29 -13.79 19.31
C LEU A 414 64.51 -12.86 19.19
N LYS A 415 64.36 -11.56 19.44
CA LYS A 415 65.43 -10.56 19.34
C LYS A 415 66.69 -10.92 20.16
N PRO A 416 66.58 -11.44 21.40
CA PRO A 416 67.74 -11.87 22.18
C PRO A 416 68.48 -13.07 21.58
N TRP A 417 67.78 -13.91 20.81
CA TRP A 417 68.35 -15.07 20.13
C TRP A 417 68.99 -14.67 18.79
N PHE A 418 68.30 -13.85 18.00
CA PHE A 418 68.84 -13.30 16.74
C PHE A 418 70.11 -12.47 16.96
N GLY A 419 70.19 -11.72 18.06
CA GLY A 419 71.40 -10.96 18.43
C GLY A 419 72.64 -11.82 18.74
N ARG A 420 72.49 -13.13 18.96
CA ARG A 420 73.60 -14.08 19.19
C ARG A 420 74.12 -14.74 17.90
N LEU A 421 73.41 -14.59 16.78
CA LEU A 421 73.73 -15.27 15.52
C LEU A 421 74.61 -14.40 14.61
N ARG A 422 75.66 -15.01 14.03
CA ARG A 422 76.48 -14.39 12.98
C ARG A 422 75.72 -14.37 11.65
N GLU A 423 76.07 -13.44 10.76
CA GLU A 423 75.39 -13.27 9.45
C GLU A 423 75.45 -14.52 8.56
N SER A 424 76.56 -15.27 8.61
CA SER A 424 76.71 -16.55 7.94
C SER A 424 75.72 -17.60 8.43
N GLN A 425 75.45 -17.64 9.75
CA GLN A 425 74.47 -18.54 10.36
C GLN A 425 73.04 -18.13 10.03
N LEU A 426 72.76 -16.82 9.93
CA LEU A 426 71.46 -16.34 9.46
C LEU A 426 71.21 -16.70 7.99
N LYS A 427 72.25 -16.66 7.15
CA LYS A 427 72.18 -17.09 5.74
C LYS A 427 71.92 -18.60 5.63
N GLU A 428 72.58 -19.40 6.46
CA GLU A 428 72.42 -20.87 6.52
C GLU A 428 71.04 -21.29 7.07
N TYR A 429 70.51 -20.56 8.06
CA TYR A 429 69.24 -20.90 8.72
C TYR A 429 67.98 -20.35 8.06
N PHE A 430 68.05 -19.30 7.23
CA PHE A 430 66.85 -18.64 6.66
C PHE A 430 66.82 -18.53 5.14
N ILE A 431 67.77 -19.14 4.42
CA ILE A 431 67.71 -19.35 2.97
C ILE A 431 67.51 -20.85 2.70
N PRO A 432 66.27 -21.31 2.48
CA PRO A 432 66.01 -22.69 2.08
C PRO A 432 66.52 -22.94 0.64
N SER A 433 67.21 -24.06 0.42
CA SER A 433 67.42 -24.58 -0.92
C SER A 433 66.30 -25.57 -1.26
N CYS A 434 65.63 -25.37 -2.40
CA CYS A 434 64.60 -26.31 -2.85
C CYS A 434 65.21 -27.67 -3.24
N PHE A 435 66.47 -27.65 -3.71
CA PHE A 435 67.24 -28.82 -4.10
C PHE A 435 68.49 -28.94 -3.22
N SER A 436 68.31 -29.44 -1.99
CA SER A 436 69.44 -29.65 -1.07
C SER A 436 70.06 -31.04 -1.24
N PRO A 437 71.40 -31.19 -1.32
CA PRO A 437 72.07 -32.47 -1.20
C PRO A 437 71.89 -33.06 0.21
N THR A 438 71.88 -34.39 0.31
CA THR A 438 71.37 -35.24 1.41
C THR A 438 71.93 -35.01 2.83
N ASN A 439 72.88 -34.09 3.04
CA ASN A 439 73.56 -33.86 4.33
C ASN A 439 73.33 -32.45 4.90
N ALA A 440 72.10 -31.95 4.92
CA ALA A 440 71.76 -30.75 5.68
C ALA A 440 71.73 -31.05 7.19
N LYS A 441 72.60 -30.38 7.97
CA LYS A 441 72.80 -30.58 9.41
C LYS A 441 71.49 -30.45 10.21
N PHE A 442 71.18 -31.45 11.05
CA PHE A 442 69.99 -31.56 11.90
C PHE A 442 69.64 -30.28 12.69
N LEU A 443 70.66 -29.56 13.18
CA LEU A 443 70.52 -28.29 13.94
C LEU A 443 69.92 -27.11 13.14
N VAL A 444 70.12 -27.08 11.81
CA VAL A 444 69.59 -26.01 10.92
C VAL A 444 68.06 -26.06 10.83
N ASN A 445 67.49 -27.27 10.91
CA ASN A 445 66.04 -27.48 10.79
C ASN A 445 65.29 -27.15 12.08
N GLU A 446 65.90 -27.37 13.25
CA GLU A 446 65.24 -27.15 14.54
C GLU A 446 65.06 -25.66 14.87
N ALA A 447 66.06 -24.83 14.57
CA ALA A 447 65.96 -23.38 14.75
C ALA A 447 64.86 -22.76 13.86
N ARG A 448 64.79 -23.16 12.58
CA ARG A 448 63.76 -22.72 11.64
C ARG A 448 62.37 -23.22 12.03
N ASP A 449 62.26 -24.47 12.49
CA ASP A 449 61.02 -25.08 13.00
C ASP A 449 60.46 -24.32 14.21
N ASN A 450 61.32 -23.86 15.13
CA ASN A 450 60.85 -23.11 16.30
C ASN A 450 60.29 -21.72 15.92
N VAL A 451 60.96 -21.00 15.02
CA VAL A 451 60.46 -19.72 14.50
C VAL A 451 59.16 -19.91 13.72
N SER A 452 59.10 -20.93 12.86
CA SER A 452 57.92 -21.19 12.02
C SER A 452 56.71 -21.65 12.84
N LYS A 453 56.90 -22.46 13.88
CA LYS A 453 55.86 -22.81 14.86
C LYS A 453 55.31 -21.58 15.58
N ALA A 454 56.19 -20.73 16.13
CA ALA A 454 55.79 -19.55 16.89
C ALA A 454 54.98 -18.58 16.02
N LEU A 455 55.45 -18.29 14.80
CA LEU A 455 54.74 -17.42 13.87
C LEU A 455 53.39 -18.03 13.44
N THR A 456 53.36 -19.33 13.13
CA THR A 456 52.12 -20.01 12.70
C THR A 456 51.05 -19.99 13.80
N ILE A 457 51.41 -20.17 15.07
CA ILE A 457 50.43 -20.15 16.18
C ILE A 457 49.79 -18.76 16.28
N LYS A 458 50.58 -17.69 16.22
CA LYS A 458 50.08 -16.30 16.26
C LYS A 458 49.20 -15.99 15.04
N LEU A 459 49.68 -16.31 13.84
CA LEU A 459 48.92 -16.12 12.60
C LEU A 459 47.59 -16.90 12.61
N ARG A 460 47.59 -18.16 13.06
CA ARG A 460 46.38 -18.98 13.14
C ARG A 460 45.35 -18.39 14.12
N LYS A 461 45.80 -17.75 15.21
CA LYS A 461 44.92 -17.06 16.16
C LYS A 461 44.30 -15.81 15.54
N SER A 462 45.09 -14.92 14.95
CA SER A 462 44.60 -13.70 14.29
C SER A 462 43.67 -14.03 13.12
N MET A 463 44.05 -14.98 12.24
CA MET A 463 43.23 -15.35 11.08
C MET A 463 41.89 -15.99 11.47
N ARG A 464 41.85 -16.81 12.53
CA ARG A 464 40.59 -17.34 13.06
C ARG A 464 39.66 -16.24 13.56
N GLN A 465 40.20 -15.20 14.19
CA GLN A 465 39.39 -14.07 14.68
C GLN A 465 38.84 -13.25 13.52
N ILE A 466 39.67 -12.95 12.52
CA ILE A 466 39.25 -12.23 11.31
C ILE A 466 38.16 -13.03 10.57
N SER A 467 38.32 -14.36 10.46
CA SER A 467 37.31 -15.23 9.85
C SER A 467 35.97 -15.13 10.56
N LYS A 468 35.96 -15.22 11.89
CA LYS A 468 34.73 -15.09 12.70
C LYS A 468 34.07 -13.73 12.56
N ASP A 469 34.83 -12.64 12.59
CA ASP A 469 34.28 -11.28 12.53
C ASP A 469 33.66 -10.97 11.16
N LYS A 470 34.22 -11.54 10.08
CA LYS A 470 33.86 -11.20 8.70
C LYS A 470 33.10 -12.30 7.96
N ALA A 471 32.88 -13.47 8.58
CA ALA A 471 32.07 -14.52 7.97
C ALA A 471 30.65 -14.02 7.68
N GLU A 472 30.26 -14.01 6.42
CA GLU A 472 28.92 -13.67 5.96
C GLU A 472 28.30 -14.88 5.27
N PHE A 473 27.05 -15.18 5.59
CA PHE A 473 26.27 -16.23 4.97
C PHE A 473 25.02 -15.64 4.35
N HIS A 474 24.69 -16.11 3.15
CA HIS A 474 23.47 -15.75 2.45
C HIS A 474 22.44 -16.86 2.64
N LEU A 475 21.25 -16.48 3.12
CA LEU A 475 20.09 -17.35 3.11
C LEU A 475 19.35 -17.14 1.79
N LEU A 476 19.17 -18.22 1.04
CA LEU A 476 18.52 -18.23 -0.26
C LEU A 476 17.22 -19.00 -0.19
N ASN A 477 16.21 -18.55 -0.93
CA ASN A 477 14.93 -19.20 -1.08
C ASN A 477 14.63 -19.48 -2.55
N LEU A 478 14.10 -20.66 -2.86
CA LEU A 478 13.73 -21.03 -4.22
C LEU A 478 12.31 -20.52 -4.55
N GLN A 479 12.22 -19.46 -5.34
CA GLN A 479 10.95 -18.82 -5.72
C GLN A 479 10.62 -19.03 -7.20
N SER A 480 9.33 -19.16 -7.53
CA SER A 480 8.88 -19.15 -8.94
C SER A 480 8.69 -17.71 -9.42
N VAL A 481 9.55 -17.24 -10.32
CA VAL A 481 9.45 -15.90 -10.91
C VAL A 481 8.81 -16.03 -12.31
N LYS A 482 7.78 -15.21 -12.58
CA LYS A 482 7.18 -15.07 -13.91
C LYS A 482 7.96 -14.03 -14.70
N PHE A 483 8.55 -14.42 -15.82
CA PHE A 483 9.15 -13.47 -16.76
C PHE A 483 8.10 -12.96 -17.77
N PRO A 484 8.25 -11.73 -18.29
CA PRO A 484 7.41 -11.25 -19.39
C PRO A 484 7.57 -12.21 -20.59
N GLY A 485 6.48 -12.89 -20.98
CA GLY A 485 6.50 -13.99 -21.96
C GLY A 485 5.96 -15.34 -21.46
N ASN A 486 5.20 -15.38 -20.37
CA ASN A 486 4.46 -16.54 -19.85
C ASN A 486 5.31 -17.77 -19.47
N LYS A 487 6.59 -17.59 -19.11
CA LYS A 487 7.45 -18.67 -18.59
C LYS A 487 7.72 -18.47 -17.10
N THR A 488 7.28 -19.42 -16.28
CA THR A 488 7.67 -19.53 -14.87
C THR A 488 9.03 -20.21 -14.76
N GLN A 489 9.98 -19.56 -14.09
CA GLN A 489 11.30 -20.13 -13.81
C GLN A 489 11.59 -20.04 -12.32
N LEU A 490 12.07 -21.15 -11.75
CA LEU A 490 12.55 -21.17 -10.38
C LEU A 490 13.87 -20.38 -10.29
N ARG A 491 13.94 -19.43 -9.36
CA ARG A 491 15.10 -18.60 -9.10
C ARG A 491 15.43 -18.62 -7.62
N TRP A 492 16.70 -18.82 -7.29
CA TRP A 492 17.20 -18.60 -5.94
C TRP A 492 17.26 -17.10 -5.66
N THR A 493 16.43 -16.63 -4.73
CA THR A 493 16.41 -15.24 -4.27
C THR A 493 17.04 -15.15 -2.89
N LYS A 494 17.81 -14.10 -2.64
CA LYS A 494 18.39 -13.86 -1.32
C LYS A 494 17.29 -13.33 -0.40
N VAL A 495 17.03 -14.06 0.68
CA VAL A 495 15.99 -13.75 1.69
C VAL A 495 16.58 -13.47 3.07
N GLY A 496 17.91 -13.42 3.19
CA GLY A 496 18.53 -13.06 4.46
C GLY A 496 20.05 -13.06 4.42
N THR A 497 20.63 -12.47 5.45
CA THR A 497 22.07 -12.45 5.71
C THR A 497 22.36 -12.83 7.15
N ILE A 498 23.40 -13.62 7.35
CA ILE A 498 23.92 -13.97 8.67
C ILE A 498 25.36 -13.49 8.75
N LYS A 499 25.65 -12.58 9.68
CA LYS A 499 26.99 -12.04 9.91
C LYS A 499 27.59 -12.58 11.19
N GLY A 500 28.85 -13.01 11.12
CA GLY A 500 29.64 -13.51 12.24
C GLY A 500 29.05 -14.71 12.97
N GLY A 501 28.16 -15.46 12.31
CA GLY A 501 27.45 -16.60 12.91
C GLY A 501 26.57 -16.24 14.12
N LYS A 502 26.14 -14.98 14.25
CA LYS A 502 25.30 -14.51 15.37
C LYS A 502 24.19 -13.55 14.94
N ASP A 503 24.52 -12.58 14.10
CA ASP A 503 23.57 -11.55 13.67
C ASP A 503 22.79 -12.05 12.45
N VAL A 504 21.47 -12.20 12.59
CA VAL A 504 20.58 -12.81 11.59
C VAL A 504 19.54 -11.78 11.14
N ARG A 505 19.60 -11.42 9.87
CA ARG A 505 18.60 -10.57 9.21
C ARG A 505 17.83 -11.41 8.20
N LEU A 506 16.51 -11.46 8.35
CA LEU A 506 15.60 -12.21 7.49
C LEU A 506 14.65 -11.24 6.77
N ASP A 507 14.43 -11.54 5.50
CA ASP A 507 13.41 -10.94 4.64
C ASP A 507 12.30 -11.99 4.40
N THR A 508 11.27 -11.66 3.62
CA THR A 508 10.11 -12.53 3.40
C THR A 508 10.47 -13.89 2.78
N ILE A 509 10.09 -14.98 3.45
CA ILE A 509 10.30 -16.37 3.02
C ILE A 509 8.99 -16.90 2.41
N THR A 510 9.04 -17.38 1.16
CA THR A 510 8.01 -18.25 0.59
C THR A 510 8.22 -19.68 1.06
N TRP A 511 7.18 -20.34 1.56
CA TRP A 511 7.25 -21.70 2.08
C TRP A 511 6.91 -22.74 1.01
N PRO A 512 7.28 -24.02 1.24
CA PRO A 512 6.86 -25.10 0.37
C PRO A 512 5.33 -25.16 0.24
N GLY A 513 4.83 -25.22 -1.01
CA GLY A 513 3.41 -25.05 -1.32
C GLY A 513 3.01 -23.64 -1.81
N GLY A 514 3.92 -22.65 -1.77
CA GLY A 514 3.71 -21.32 -2.35
C GLY A 514 3.06 -20.30 -1.42
N GLY A 515 2.79 -20.66 -0.16
CA GLY A 515 2.27 -19.76 0.88
C GLY A 515 3.36 -18.93 1.58
N ILE A 516 2.92 -17.89 2.32
CA ILE A 516 3.79 -17.03 3.16
C ILE A 516 3.82 -17.51 4.63
N ILE A 517 2.94 -18.48 4.97
CA ILE A 517 2.84 -19.10 6.29
C ILE A 517 3.12 -20.61 6.11
N PRO A 518 3.95 -21.24 6.97
CA PRO A 518 4.19 -22.68 6.88
C PRO A 518 3.04 -23.48 7.50
N ALA A 519 2.67 -24.60 6.87
CA ALA A 519 1.52 -25.42 7.25
C ALA A 519 1.62 -26.10 8.64
N TYR A 520 2.80 -26.15 9.27
CA TYR A 520 3.00 -26.81 10.57
C TYR A 520 3.03 -25.85 11.78
N LEU A 521 3.07 -24.52 11.57
CA LEU A 521 2.99 -23.53 12.68
C LEU A 521 1.54 -23.28 13.16
N GLU A 522 0.57 -24.02 12.62
CA GLU A 522 -0.83 -23.98 13.08
C GLU A 522 -1.13 -24.89 14.30
N GLN A 523 -0.12 -25.57 14.86
CA GLN A 523 -0.34 -26.50 15.98
C GLN A 523 -0.36 -25.78 17.34
N ASN A 524 -1.49 -25.89 18.04
CA ASN A 524 -1.81 -25.34 19.38
C ASN A 524 -2.33 -23.90 19.46
N GLY A 525 -2.95 -23.35 18.41
CA GLY A 525 -3.69 -22.07 18.49
C GLY A 525 -2.83 -20.81 18.58
N ASP A 526 -1.59 -20.91 19.10
CA ASP A 526 -0.59 -19.85 19.06
C ASP A 526 0.19 -19.90 17.75
N ARG A 527 -0.26 -19.06 16.81
CA ARG A 527 0.32 -18.90 15.47
C ARG A 527 1.62 -18.08 15.53
N ILE A 528 2.71 -18.72 15.95
CA ILE A 528 4.04 -18.10 16.01
C ILE A 528 4.61 -18.01 14.59
N GLY A 529 4.96 -16.81 14.11
CA GLY A 529 5.56 -16.61 12.78
C GLY A 529 4.65 -16.00 11.70
N ILE A 530 3.44 -15.56 12.08
CA ILE A 530 2.60 -14.74 11.20
C ILE A 530 3.32 -13.42 10.86
N PRO A 531 3.39 -12.99 9.59
CA PRO A 531 3.90 -11.67 9.26
C PRO A 531 3.01 -10.58 9.88
N VAL A 532 3.63 -9.66 10.64
CA VAL A 532 2.98 -8.47 11.21
C VAL A 532 3.19 -7.30 10.26
N TYR A 533 2.12 -6.67 9.81
CA TYR A 533 2.16 -5.49 8.95
C TYR A 533 1.71 -4.23 9.70
N ASN A 534 2.42 -3.12 9.48
CA ASN A 534 1.99 -1.83 9.96
C ASN A 534 0.97 -1.26 8.99
N ILE A 535 -0.26 -1.06 9.48
CA ILE A 535 -1.39 -0.60 8.68
C ILE A 535 -1.79 0.79 9.14
N VAL A 536 -1.78 1.73 8.21
CA VAL A 536 -2.25 3.09 8.45
C VAL A 536 -3.71 3.24 8.03
N THR A 537 -4.48 3.97 8.81
CA THR A 537 -5.86 4.37 8.47
C THR A 537 -6.09 5.86 8.70
N ALA A 538 -7.19 6.39 8.18
CA ALA A 538 -7.68 7.74 8.43
C ALA A 538 -9.13 7.67 8.89
N LEU A 539 -9.49 8.48 9.88
CA LEU A 539 -10.83 8.51 10.44
C LEU A 539 -11.80 9.16 9.45
N ALA A 540 -12.86 8.43 9.11
CA ALA A 540 -13.93 8.86 8.24
C ALA A 540 -15.16 7.96 8.46
N PRO A 541 -16.20 8.44 9.16
CA PRO A 541 -17.45 7.68 9.34
C PRO A 541 -18.17 7.44 8.00
N PRO A 542 -18.69 6.23 7.71
CA PRO A 542 -18.75 5.02 8.54
C PRO A 542 -17.60 4.01 8.32
N PHE A 543 -16.59 4.37 7.54
CA PHE A 543 -15.50 3.47 7.12
C PHE A 543 -14.49 3.18 8.23
N ALA A 544 -14.08 4.22 8.95
CA ALA A 544 -13.20 4.12 10.11
C ALA A 544 -13.57 5.18 11.14
N MET A 545 -13.94 4.75 12.34
CA MET A 545 -14.34 5.54 13.49
C MET A 545 -13.52 5.09 14.69
N ALA A 546 -13.30 6.00 15.64
CA ALA A 546 -12.59 5.71 16.87
C ALA A 546 -13.46 5.99 18.09
N THR A 547 -13.35 5.14 19.10
CA THR A 547 -13.95 5.32 20.44
C THR A 547 -12.90 5.11 21.52
N SER A 548 -13.11 5.71 22.69
CA SER A 548 -12.27 5.45 23.85
C SER A 548 -12.46 4.02 24.37
N LEU A 549 -11.43 3.47 25.03
CA LEU A 549 -11.56 2.17 25.70
C LEU A 549 -12.61 2.25 26.82
N GLN A 550 -13.43 1.20 26.92
CA GLN A 550 -14.34 0.99 28.05
C GLN A 550 -13.74 -0.15 28.89
N GLU A 551 -13.45 0.10 30.16
CA GLU A 551 -12.86 -0.90 31.08
C GLU A 551 -11.51 -1.49 30.60
N GLY A 552 -10.74 -0.74 29.81
CA GLY A 552 -9.44 -1.18 29.28
C GLY A 552 -9.53 -2.19 28.12
N LEU A 553 -10.73 -2.46 27.61
CA LEU A 553 -10.98 -3.38 26.49
C LEU A 553 -11.76 -2.66 25.37
N CYS A 554 -11.62 -3.19 24.15
CA CYS A 554 -12.43 -2.75 23.02
C CYS A 554 -13.67 -3.63 22.87
N LEU A 555 -14.81 -3.15 23.37
CA LEU A 555 -16.10 -3.83 23.18
C LEU A 555 -16.61 -3.75 21.74
N ARG A 556 -16.26 -2.68 21.02
CA ARG A 556 -16.64 -2.46 19.63
C ARG A 556 -15.40 -2.17 18.78
N GLY A 557 -15.09 -3.08 17.85
CA GLY A 557 -13.96 -2.96 16.94
C GLY A 557 -12.68 -3.59 17.44
N ILE A 558 -11.55 -3.06 16.97
CA ILE A 558 -10.20 -3.56 17.26
C ILE A 558 -9.32 -2.43 17.82
N ALA A 559 -8.30 -2.79 18.58
CA ALA A 559 -7.35 -1.82 19.12
C ALA A 559 -6.52 -1.17 18.00
N CYS A 560 -6.35 0.15 18.06
CA CYS A 560 -5.53 0.92 17.14
C CYS A 560 -4.80 2.05 17.87
N HIS A 561 -3.65 2.47 17.34
CA HIS A 561 -2.87 3.56 17.92
C HIS A 561 -3.26 4.91 17.30
N GLN A 562 -3.62 5.87 18.13
CA GLN A 562 -3.79 7.27 17.76
C GLN A 562 -2.75 8.12 18.50
N GLY A 563 -1.60 8.34 17.85
CA GLY A 563 -0.45 8.95 18.49
C GLY A 563 0.18 8.00 19.51
N ILE A 564 0.14 8.38 20.79
CA ILE A 564 0.65 7.56 21.92
C ILE A 564 -0.50 6.76 22.58
N ASN A 565 -1.76 7.15 22.33
CA ASN A 565 -2.91 6.56 22.97
C ASN A 565 -3.43 5.37 22.16
N ILE A 566 -3.87 4.33 22.87
CA ILE A 566 -4.64 3.22 22.28
C ILE A 566 -6.10 3.67 22.26
N VAL A 567 -6.80 3.43 21.14
CA VAL A 567 -8.23 3.67 20.97
C VAL A 567 -8.87 2.48 20.25
N CYS A 568 -10.19 2.38 20.26
CA CYS A 568 -10.93 1.30 19.60
C CYS A 568 -11.42 1.78 18.23
N CYS A 569 -10.82 1.24 17.16
CA CYS A 569 -11.20 1.51 15.78
C CYS A 569 -12.26 0.53 15.29
N TYR A 570 -13.33 1.03 14.67
CA TYR A 570 -14.37 0.23 14.03
C TYR A 570 -14.91 0.92 12.78
N GLY A 571 -15.56 0.17 11.89
CA GLY A 571 -16.16 0.70 10.67
C GLY A 571 -16.10 -0.31 9.52
N LEU A 572 -16.66 0.06 8.37
CA LEU A 572 -16.73 -0.83 7.19
C LEU A 572 -15.34 -1.28 6.72
N THR A 573 -14.38 -0.36 6.63
CA THR A 573 -13.02 -0.67 6.17
C THR A 573 -12.24 -1.45 7.22
N ILE A 574 -12.54 -1.26 8.51
CA ILE A 574 -11.94 -2.01 9.61
C ILE A 574 -12.46 -3.46 9.66
N ASP A 575 -13.77 -3.64 9.43
CA ASP A 575 -14.36 -4.97 9.28
C ASP A 575 -13.74 -5.69 8.08
N LEU A 576 -13.63 -5.01 6.93
CA LEU A 576 -12.96 -5.54 5.74
C LEU A 576 -11.50 -5.94 6.04
N LEU A 577 -10.74 -5.10 6.74
CA LEU A 577 -9.37 -5.41 7.16
C LEU A 577 -9.33 -6.70 7.98
N SER A 578 -10.22 -6.85 8.97
CA SER A 578 -10.25 -8.05 9.82
C SER A 578 -10.55 -9.33 9.02
N LEU A 579 -11.41 -9.25 8.01
CA LEU A 579 -11.76 -10.36 7.12
C LEU A 579 -10.57 -10.74 6.23
N VAL A 580 -9.95 -9.74 5.58
CA VAL A 580 -8.79 -9.95 4.71
C VAL A 580 -7.60 -10.50 5.50
N ALA A 581 -7.34 -9.97 6.71
CA ALA A 581 -6.29 -10.45 7.59
C ALA A 581 -6.52 -11.91 8.01
N ARG A 582 -7.78 -12.29 8.29
CA ARG A 582 -8.15 -13.66 8.64
C ARG A 582 -7.99 -14.63 7.45
N GLU A 583 -8.38 -14.22 6.24
CA GLU A 583 -8.30 -15.07 5.04
C GLU A 583 -6.88 -15.24 4.52
N LEU A 584 -6.06 -14.17 4.55
CA LEU A 584 -4.66 -14.23 4.13
C LEU A 584 -3.72 -14.67 5.27
N GLY A 585 -4.21 -14.74 6.50
CA GLY A 585 -3.49 -15.25 7.67
C GLY A 585 -2.37 -14.33 8.17
N PHE A 586 -2.50 -13.01 8.09
CA PHE A 586 -1.51 -12.06 8.61
C PHE A 586 -1.97 -11.33 9.88
N GLN A 587 -1.01 -10.86 10.68
CA GLN A 587 -1.23 -10.00 11.85
C GLN A 587 -0.93 -8.56 11.45
N PHE A 588 -1.48 -7.60 12.20
CA PHE A 588 -1.29 -6.21 11.86
C PHE A 588 -1.32 -5.31 13.08
N ASP A 589 -0.54 -4.24 13.00
CA ASP A 589 -0.57 -3.12 13.93
C ASP A 589 -1.27 -1.95 13.24
N LEU A 590 -2.50 -1.67 13.67
CA LEU A 590 -3.32 -0.60 13.11
C LEU A 590 -3.03 0.72 13.82
N TYR A 591 -2.78 1.77 13.06
CA TYR A 591 -2.65 3.13 13.61
C TYR A 591 -3.29 4.18 12.71
N VAL A 592 -3.75 5.26 13.32
CA VAL A 592 -4.31 6.42 12.63
C VAL A 592 -3.17 7.34 12.19
N ALA A 593 -3.23 7.83 10.95
CA ALA A 593 -2.25 8.78 10.43
C ALA A 593 -2.11 10.00 11.37
N LYS A 594 -0.86 10.41 11.65
CA LYS A 594 -0.55 11.48 12.63
C LYS A 594 -1.26 12.79 12.32
N ASP A 595 -1.33 13.14 11.04
CA ASP A 595 -1.95 14.37 10.55
C ASP A 595 -3.48 14.23 10.40
N GLY A 596 -4.03 13.01 10.48
CA GLY A 596 -5.44 12.71 10.21
C GLY A 596 -5.89 12.86 8.75
N LEU A 597 -5.00 13.27 7.84
CA LEU A 597 -5.32 13.55 6.44
C LEU A 597 -5.11 12.32 5.53
N PHE A 598 -5.87 12.23 4.44
CA PHE A 598 -5.69 11.20 3.40
C PHE A 598 -4.41 11.39 2.58
N GLY A 599 -4.02 12.63 2.34
CA GLY A 599 -2.72 12.99 1.78
C GLY A 599 -2.78 13.82 0.51
N LYS A 600 -1.97 14.88 0.50
CA LYS A 600 -1.80 15.85 -0.59
C LYS A 600 -0.30 16.08 -0.82
N ARG A 601 0.07 16.31 -2.08
CA ARG A 601 1.46 16.63 -2.43
C ARG A 601 1.71 18.13 -2.26
N ASN A 602 2.76 18.48 -1.52
CA ASN A 602 3.17 19.88 -1.36
C ASN A 602 3.96 20.34 -2.60
N GLY A 603 3.29 21.03 -3.53
CA GLY A 603 3.92 21.51 -4.77
C GLY A 603 4.20 20.40 -5.81
N ARG A 604 5.05 20.67 -6.81
CA ARG A 604 5.36 19.71 -7.89
C ARG A 604 6.32 18.60 -7.46
N ASN A 605 7.33 18.91 -6.64
CA ASN A 605 8.37 17.96 -6.20
C ASN A 605 8.45 17.76 -4.68
N GLY A 606 7.54 18.36 -3.89
CA GLY A 606 7.60 18.23 -2.44
C GLY A 606 7.04 16.90 -1.91
N PRO A 607 7.17 16.68 -0.58
CA PRO A 607 6.74 15.46 0.08
C PRO A 607 5.21 15.32 0.10
N TRP A 608 4.77 14.07 0.26
CA TRP A 608 3.36 13.73 0.47
C TRP A 608 3.02 13.78 1.96
N SER A 609 1.87 14.34 2.30
CA SER A 609 1.31 14.31 3.65
C SER A 609 0.33 13.14 3.85
N GLY A 610 -0.13 12.93 5.09
CA GLY A 610 -1.21 12.01 5.41
C GLY A 610 -0.91 10.53 5.13
N VAL A 611 -1.95 9.74 4.91
CA VAL A 611 -1.87 8.29 4.65
C VAL A 611 -0.91 7.95 3.50
N ILE A 612 -0.98 8.69 2.39
CA ILE A 612 -0.06 8.50 1.25
C ILE A 612 1.40 8.80 1.66
N GLY A 613 1.62 9.84 2.47
CA GLY A 613 2.94 10.17 2.99
C GLY A 613 3.56 9.06 3.84
N GLU A 614 2.76 8.41 4.68
CA GLU A 614 3.22 7.28 5.53
C GLU A 614 3.61 6.04 4.69
N LEU A 615 2.87 5.76 3.62
CA LEU A 615 3.21 4.67 2.68
C LEU A 615 4.50 4.97 1.91
N VAL A 616 4.63 6.18 1.36
CA VAL A 616 5.83 6.58 0.59
C VAL A 616 7.07 6.64 1.48
N ALA A 617 6.92 7.02 2.75
CA ALA A 617 8.00 7.01 3.73
C ALA A 617 8.36 5.61 4.25
N GLY A 618 7.58 4.57 3.91
CA GLY A 618 7.78 3.20 4.36
C GLY A 618 7.46 2.95 5.84
N ARG A 619 6.70 3.84 6.49
CA ARG A 619 6.28 3.67 7.90
C ARG A 619 5.09 2.73 8.03
N ALA A 620 4.24 2.67 7.02
CA ALA A 620 3.22 1.63 6.81
C ALA A 620 3.48 0.88 5.51
N GLN A 621 3.13 -0.41 5.47
CA GLN A 621 3.18 -1.21 4.25
C GLN A 621 1.83 -1.22 3.51
N LEU A 622 0.73 -1.09 4.26
CA LEU A 622 -0.64 -1.16 3.77
C LEU A 622 -1.46 0.02 4.34
N ALA A 623 -2.44 0.49 3.59
CA ALA A 623 -3.41 1.47 4.05
C ALA A 623 -4.83 1.00 3.81
N PHE A 624 -5.55 0.78 4.91
CA PHE A 624 -6.97 0.45 4.92
C PHE A 624 -7.74 1.70 5.36
N ALA A 625 -8.16 2.50 4.37
CA ALA A 625 -8.95 3.71 4.55
C ALA A 625 -9.90 3.87 3.35
N PRO A 626 -10.94 4.73 3.43
CA PRO A 626 -11.73 5.13 2.25
C PRO A 626 -10.89 6.06 1.36
N LEU A 627 -9.90 5.48 0.67
CA LEU A 627 -8.92 6.23 -0.09
C LEU A 627 -9.27 6.19 -1.58
N SER A 628 -9.63 7.36 -2.12
CA SER A 628 -9.89 7.59 -3.53
C SER A 628 -8.70 7.29 -4.44
N VAL A 629 -8.97 6.56 -5.53
CA VAL A 629 -7.99 6.19 -6.56
C VAL A 629 -7.83 7.34 -7.57
N SER A 630 -6.77 8.13 -7.40
CA SER A 630 -6.41 9.19 -8.35
C SER A 630 -5.10 8.90 -9.07
N ALA A 631 -4.96 9.40 -10.29
CA ALA A 631 -3.75 9.23 -11.11
C ALA A 631 -2.46 9.67 -10.37
N ARG A 632 -2.49 10.83 -9.68
CA ARG A 632 -1.32 11.32 -8.92
C ARG A 632 -0.93 10.42 -7.74
N ARG A 633 -1.91 9.76 -7.09
CA ARG A 633 -1.63 8.82 -6.00
C ARG A 633 -1.10 7.49 -6.56
N ALA A 634 -1.68 7.00 -7.67
CA ALA A 634 -1.26 5.77 -8.33
C ALA A 634 0.18 5.83 -8.91
N GLU A 635 0.72 7.02 -9.14
CA GLU A 635 2.14 7.20 -9.51
C GLU A 635 3.11 6.76 -8.40
N VAL A 636 2.74 6.93 -7.14
CA VAL A 636 3.62 6.73 -5.97
C VAL A 636 3.29 5.52 -5.12
N VAL A 637 2.03 5.06 -5.13
CA VAL A 637 1.55 3.87 -4.40
C VAL A 637 0.79 2.94 -5.35
N ASP A 638 0.71 1.66 -5.00
CA ASP A 638 -0.08 0.68 -5.73
C ASP A 638 -1.47 0.51 -5.09
N PHE A 639 -2.52 0.49 -5.90
CA PHE A 639 -3.89 0.21 -5.44
C PHE A 639 -4.29 -1.23 -5.79
N THR A 640 -5.13 -1.84 -4.95
CA THR A 640 -5.86 -3.06 -5.27
C THR A 640 -7.01 -2.77 -6.23
N ILE A 641 -7.76 -3.81 -6.61
CA ILE A 641 -9.09 -3.57 -7.14
C ILE A 641 -9.96 -2.83 -6.09
N PRO A 642 -10.90 -1.99 -6.55
CA PRO A 642 -11.76 -1.23 -5.65
C PRO A 642 -12.70 -2.16 -4.87
N TYR A 643 -12.95 -1.81 -3.60
CA TYR A 643 -13.89 -2.53 -2.74
C TYR A 643 -15.19 -1.75 -2.50
N PHE A 644 -15.25 -0.47 -2.87
CA PHE A 644 -16.43 0.37 -2.68
C PHE A 644 -16.50 1.42 -3.80
N PHE A 645 -17.68 1.58 -4.40
CA PHE A 645 -17.94 2.62 -5.40
C PHE A 645 -18.30 3.93 -4.69
N SER A 646 -17.60 5.00 -5.05
CA SER A 646 -17.72 6.32 -4.43
C SER A 646 -17.95 7.40 -5.49
N GLY A 647 -17.99 8.64 -5.05
CA GLY A 647 -18.08 9.82 -5.91
C GLY A 647 -17.97 11.09 -5.09
N VAL A 648 -18.07 12.24 -5.75
CA VAL A 648 -18.13 13.54 -5.09
C VAL A 648 -19.49 14.18 -5.33
N SER A 649 -20.10 14.67 -4.26
CA SER A 649 -21.42 15.30 -4.29
C SER A 649 -21.47 16.56 -3.42
N PHE A 650 -22.54 17.32 -3.61
CA PHE A 650 -22.88 18.48 -2.79
C PHE A 650 -23.86 18.09 -1.68
N LEU A 651 -23.60 18.56 -0.46
CA LEU A 651 -24.54 18.48 0.65
C LEU A 651 -24.92 19.89 1.09
N ALA A 652 -26.22 20.11 1.29
CA ALA A 652 -26.73 21.35 1.84
C ALA A 652 -27.73 21.08 2.97
N ALA A 653 -27.87 22.06 3.85
CA ALA A 653 -28.97 22.14 4.80
C ALA A 653 -29.92 23.24 4.30
N PRO A 654 -30.91 22.94 3.44
CA PRO A 654 -31.85 23.93 2.96
C PRO A 654 -32.49 24.65 4.15
N LYS A 655 -32.29 25.97 4.21
CA LYS A 655 -32.95 26.80 5.22
C LYS A 655 -34.44 26.68 4.96
N LEU A 656 -35.20 26.28 5.97
CA LEU A 656 -36.66 26.29 5.96
C LEU A 656 -37.17 27.74 5.96
N LYS A 657 -36.83 28.53 4.94
CA LYS A 657 -37.45 29.82 4.68
C LYS A 657 -38.76 29.55 3.95
N SER A 658 -39.68 28.89 4.63
CA SER A 658 -41.01 28.60 4.11
C SER A 658 -42.08 29.34 4.91
N GLU A 659 -41.83 30.60 5.23
CA GLU A 659 -42.95 31.52 5.43
C GLU A 659 -43.23 32.15 4.08
N ILE A 660 -44.09 31.45 3.32
CA ILE A 660 -44.76 32.06 2.19
C ILE A 660 -45.46 33.30 2.75
N PRO A 661 -45.19 34.52 2.23
CA PRO A 661 -45.79 35.72 2.78
C PRO A 661 -47.32 35.59 2.70
N LEU A 662 -48.06 36.10 3.70
CA LEU A 662 -49.52 35.99 3.74
C LEU A 662 -50.20 36.56 2.48
N LEU A 663 -49.56 37.51 1.78
CA LEU A 663 -50.02 38.10 0.53
C LEU A 663 -49.57 37.34 -0.73
N ALA A 664 -49.01 36.13 -0.59
CA ALA A 664 -48.48 35.37 -1.72
C ALA A 664 -49.52 35.07 -2.81
N PHE A 665 -50.81 35.00 -2.46
CA PHE A 665 -51.89 34.81 -3.42
C PHE A 665 -52.05 35.99 -4.40
N LEU A 666 -51.50 37.17 -4.12
CA LEU A 666 -51.50 38.34 -5.02
C LEU A 666 -50.26 38.41 -5.93
N LEU A 667 -49.18 37.71 -5.59
CA LEU A 667 -47.92 37.69 -6.36
C LEU A 667 -48.02 37.25 -7.83
N PRO A 668 -48.98 36.38 -8.25
CA PRO A 668 -49.07 35.96 -9.64
C PRO A 668 -49.32 37.10 -10.63
N PHE A 669 -49.84 38.25 -10.19
CA PHE A 669 -50.08 39.40 -11.05
C PHE A 669 -49.52 40.68 -10.43
N SER A 670 -49.04 41.59 -11.27
CA SER A 670 -48.58 42.90 -10.83
C SER A 670 -49.74 43.74 -10.28
N THR A 671 -49.42 44.68 -9.39
CA THR A 671 -50.40 45.63 -8.83
C THR A 671 -51.12 46.43 -9.91
N GLU A 672 -50.40 46.81 -10.96
CA GLU A 672 -50.96 47.52 -12.12
C GLU A 672 -52.04 46.70 -12.82
N LEU A 673 -51.84 45.40 -13.01
CA LEU A 673 -52.83 44.53 -13.64
C LEU A 673 -54.08 44.38 -12.77
N TRP A 674 -53.91 44.24 -11.45
CA TRP A 674 -55.05 44.20 -10.52
C TRP A 674 -55.88 45.48 -10.59
N ILE A 675 -55.23 46.65 -10.55
CA ILE A 675 -55.91 47.95 -10.69
C ILE A 675 -56.61 48.05 -12.04
N ALA A 676 -55.96 47.61 -13.13
CA ALA A 676 -56.55 47.62 -14.46
C ALA A 676 -57.79 46.71 -14.56
N VAL A 677 -57.77 45.51 -13.97
CA VAL A 677 -58.92 44.59 -13.96
C VAL A 677 -60.08 45.14 -13.12
N PHE A 678 -59.80 45.70 -11.94
CA PHE A 678 -60.86 46.32 -11.14
C PHE A 678 -61.45 47.56 -11.83
N THR A 679 -60.62 48.35 -12.50
CA THR A 679 -61.09 49.53 -13.25
C THR A 679 -61.91 49.12 -14.47
N SER A 680 -61.43 48.14 -15.25
CA SER A 680 -62.15 47.64 -16.43
C SER A 680 -63.49 47.01 -16.05
N LEU A 681 -63.56 46.28 -14.93
CA LEU A 681 -64.81 45.73 -14.40
C LEU A 681 -65.85 46.83 -14.16
N ASN A 682 -65.47 47.92 -13.49
CA ASN A 682 -66.37 49.04 -13.20
C ASN A 682 -66.81 49.76 -14.48
N ILE A 683 -65.90 49.96 -15.43
CA ILE A 683 -66.22 50.56 -16.74
C ILE A 683 -67.18 49.67 -17.53
N THR A 684 -66.92 48.37 -17.60
CA THR A 684 -67.79 47.44 -18.33
C THR A 684 -69.15 47.32 -17.65
N ALA A 685 -69.24 47.33 -16.31
CA ALA A 685 -70.51 47.38 -15.60
C ALA A 685 -71.31 48.65 -15.90
N MET A 686 -70.64 49.81 -15.98
CA MET A 686 -71.26 51.07 -16.40
C MET A 686 -71.75 50.99 -17.85
N ALA A 687 -70.95 50.42 -18.76
CA ALA A 687 -71.33 50.23 -20.16
C ALA A 687 -72.53 49.28 -20.31
N VAL A 688 -72.56 48.16 -19.59
CA VAL A 688 -73.70 47.22 -19.53
C VAL A 688 -74.97 47.94 -19.07
N ALA A 689 -74.87 48.81 -18.05
CA ALA A 689 -75.99 49.60 -17.57
C ALA A 689 -76.43 50.66 -18.61
N ALA A 690 -75.48 51.39 -19.20
CA ALA A 690 -75.74 52.39 -20.22
C ALA A 690 -76.36 51.79 -21.49
N TYR A 691 -75.86 50.65 -21.98
CA TYR A 691 -76.43 49.96 -23.15
C TYR A 691 -77.86 49.48 -22.88
N GLU A 692 -78.16 49.01 -21.66
CA GLU A 692 -79.53 48.64 -21.30
C GLU A 692 -80.44 49.88 -21.13
N TRP A 693 -79.91 51.02 -20.69
CA TRP A 693 -80.67 52.28 -20.60
C TRP A 693 -80.92 52.92 -21.98
N LEU A 694 -79.94 52.87 -22.88
CA LEU A 694 -80.03 53.46 -24.22
C LEU A 694 -80.75 52.54 -25.22
N SER A 695 -80.89 51.25 -24.92
CA SER A 695 -81.56 50.30 -25.81
C SER A 695 -83.08 50.53 -25.86
N PRO A 696 -83.71 50.58 -27.05
CA PRO A 696 -85.16 50.67 -27.19
C PRO A 696 -85.89 49.45 -26.59
N PHE A 697 -85.20 48.32 -26.43
CA PHE A 697 -85.72 47.13 -25.76
C PHE A 697 -85.58 47.15 -24.23
N GLY A 698 -84.76 48.06 -23.69
CA GLY A 698 -84.50 48.22 -22.26
C GLY A 698 -85.37 49.29 -21.58
N LEU A 699 -85.78 50.34 -22.31
CA LEU A 699 -86.56 51.46 -21.77
C LEU A 699 -88.05 51.50 -22.14
N ASN A 700 -88.56 50.60 -22.99
CA ASN A 700 -89.98 50.64 -23.42
C ASN A 700 -90.96 50.09 -22.36
N PRO A 701 -91.90 50.89 -21.82
CA PRO A 701 -92.93 50.43 -20.87
C PRO A 701 -94.04 49.58 -21.52
N TRP A 702 -94.12 49.57 -22.86
CA TRP A 702 -95.28 49.08 -23.62
C TRP A 702 -95.05 47.76 -24.35
N GLY A 703 -94.00 47.02 -23.97
CA GLY A 703 -93.66 45.72 -24.55
C GLY A 703 -93.41 44.69 -23.46
N ARG A 704 -94.51 44.21 -22.83
CA ARG A 704 -94.57 43.20 -21.74
C ARG A 704 -94.29 43.79 -20.35
N GLN A 705 -95.35 43.91 -19.54
CA GLN A 705 -95.33 44.41 -18.15
C GLN A 705 -94.07 43.99 -17.37
N ARG A 706 -93.10 44.90 -17.24
CA ARG A 706 -91.90 44.72 -16.41
C ARG A 706 -92.04 45.64 -15.21
N SER A 707 -92.13 45.08 -14.01
CA SER A 707 -92.18 45.88 -12.77
C SER A 707 -90.79 46.34 -12.29
N LYS A 708 -89.69 45.90 -12.94
CA LYS A 708 -88.30 46.13 -12.51
C LYS A 708 -87.33 46.42 -13.67
N ASN A 709 -86.54 47.50 -13.53
CA ASN A 709 -85.52 47.95 -14.48
C ASN A 709 -84.13 47.42 -14.09
N PHE A 710 -83.21 47.28 -15.05
CA PHE A 710 -81.83 46.90 -14.78
C PHE A 710 -81.04 48.13 -14.30
N SER A 711 -80.41 48.02 -13.13
CA SER A 711 -79.67 49.08 -12.44
C SER A 711 -78.15 48.91 -12.58
N ILE A 712 -77.37 49.95 -12.30
CA ILE A 712 -75.90 49.86 -12.23
C ILE A 712 -75.46 48.83 -11.17
N ALA A 713 -76.14 48.79 -10.02
CA ALA A 713 -75.85 47.81 -8.96
C ALA A 713 -76.06 46.36 -9.43
N SER A 714 -77.10 46.10 -10.23
CA SER A 714 -77.28 44.77 -10.85
C SER A 714 -76.26 44.48 -11.94
N ALA A 715 -75.77 45.49 -12.66
CA ALA A 715 -74.70 45.34 -13.63
C ALA A 715 -73.39 44.96 -12.93
N LEU A 716 -72.97 45.72 -11.92
CA LEU A 716 -71.78 45.45 -11.11
C LEU A 716 -71.82 44.05 -10.49
N TRP A 717 -72.98 43.64 -9.96
CA TRP A 717 -73.16 42.30 -9.40
C TRP A 717 -72.94 41.19 -10.43
N VAL A 718 -73.43 41.36 -11.67
CA VAL A 718 -73.20 40.40 -12.76
C VAL A 718 -71.73 40.35 -13.15
N MET A 719 -71.08 41.51 -13.31
CA MET A 719 -69.67 41.58 -13.73
C MET A 719 -68.72 40.97 -12.68
N TRP A 720 -69.00 41.21 -11.39
CA TRP A 720 -68.25 40.61 -10.28
C TRP A 720 -68.50 39.11 -10.16
N GLY A 721 -69.74 38.67 -10.37
CA GLY A 721 -70.11 37.25 -10.37
C GLY A 721 -69.40 36.45 -11.47
N LEU A 722 -69.33 37.02 -12.68
CA LEU A 722 -68.61 36.41 -13.81
C LEU A 722 -67.10 36.34 -13.57
N LEU A 723 -66.49 37.40 -13.02
CA LEU A 723 -65.05 37.40 -12.71
C LEU A 723 -64.69 36.37 -11.63
N CYS A 724 -65.54 36.21 -10.61
CA CYS A 724 -65.31 35.26 -9.52
C CYS A 724 -65.73 33.81 -9.84
N GLY A 725 -66.20 33.53 -11.07
CA GLY A 725 -66.65 32.21 -11.49
C GLY A 725 -67.92 31.70 -10.79
N HIS A 726 -68.68 32.58 -10.12
CA HIS A 726 -69.91 32.21 -9.43
C HIS A 726 -71.11 32.35 -10.37
N LEU A 727 -71.82 31.24 -10.63
CA LEU A 727 -73.07 31.23 -11.40
C LEU A 727 -74.22 31.77 -10.54
N VAL A 728 -74.29 33.09 -10.38
CA VAL A 728 -75.45 33.71 -9.72
C VAL A 728 -76.61 33.77 -10.71
N ALA A 729 -77.82 33.41 -10.25
CA ALA A 729 -79.04 33.61 -11.03
C ALA A 729 -79.30 35.12 -11.22
N PHE A 730 -78.86 35.67 -12.35
CA PHE A 730 -79.19 37.03 -12.77
C PHE A 730 -80.21 37.00 -13.91
N LYS A 731 -81.06 38.03 -13.97
CA LYS A 731 -82.03 38.18 -15.06
C LYS A 731 -81.28 38.70 -16.28
N ALA A 732 -81.08 37.85 -17.28
CA ALA A 732 -80.29 38.17 -18.48
C ALA A 732 -80.76 39.47 -19.15
N PRO A 733 -79.85 40.36 -19.59
CA PRO A 733 -80.22 41.53 -20.34
C PRO A 733 -80.83 41.13 -21.68
N LYS A 734 -81.79 41.93 -22.17
CA LYS A 734 -82.49 41.62 -23.41
C LYS A 734 -81.79 42.21 -24.63
N SER A 735 -81.04 43.31 -24.46
CA SER A 735 -80.30 43.97 -25.52
C SER A 735 -79.22 43.05 -26.10
N TRP A 736 -79.22 42.90 -27.42
CA TRP A 736 -78.27 42.03 -28.13
C TRP A 736 -76.81 42.48 -27.95
N PRO A 737 -76.47 43.79 -28.02
CA PRO A 737 -75.11 44.26 -27.71
C PRO A 737 -74.66 43.92 -26.29
N ASN A 738 -75.59 43.90 -25.33
CA ASN A 738 -75.27 43.61 -23.93
C ASN A 738 -75.05 42.11 -23.68
N LYS A 739 -75.80 41.24 -24.36
CA LYS A 739 -75.51 39.80 -24.38
C LYS A 739 -74.14 39.51 -24.97
N PHE A 740 -73.80 40.18 -26.07
CA PHE A 740 -72.46 40.07 -26.66
C PHE A 740 -71.37 40.56 -25.69
N LEU A 741 -71.54 41.75 -25.11
CA LEU A 741 -70.58 42.31 -24.15
C LEU A 741 -70.39 41.43 -22.91
N ILE A 742 -71.47 40.86 -22.36
CA ILE A 742 -71.41 39.92 -21.24
C ILE A 742 -70.68 38.63 -21.64
N ASN A 743 -70.93 38.10 -22.84
CA ASN A 743 -70.22 36.92 -23.32
C ASN A 743 -68.72 37.19 -23.53
N VAL A 744 -68.37 38.37 -24.08
CA VAL A 744 -66.97 38.81 -24.22
C VAL A 744 -66.30 38.95 -22.85
N TRP A 745 -66.98 39.58 -21.88
CA TRP A 745 -66.48 39.67 -20.51
C TRP A 745 -66.37 38.32 -19.83
N GLY A 746 -67.31 37.41 -20.08
CA GLY A 746 -67.26 36.02 -19.61
C GLY A 746 -66.04 35.28 -20.17
N GLY A 747 -65.76 35.44 -21.46
CA GLY A 747 -64.55 34.93 -22.09
C GLY A 747 -63.28 35.50 -21.47
N PHE A 748 -63.22 36.82 -21.27
CA PHE A 748 -62.11 37.47 -20.56
C PHE A 748 -61.94 36.93 -19.13
N SER A 749 -63.04 36.73 -18.39
CA SER A 749 -63.03 36.23 -17.02
C SER A 749 -62.48 34.81 -16.93
N VAL A 750 -62.88 33.92 -17.85
CA VAL A 750 -62.34 32.55 -17.93
C VAL A 750 -60.83 32.57 -18.23
N ILE A 751 -60.40 33.39 -19.20
CA ILE A 751 -58.97 33.54 -19.53
C ILE A 751 -58.20 34.07 -18.33
N PHE A 752 -58.72 35.11 -17.65
CA PHE A 752 -58.10 35.69 -16.46
C PHE A 752 -57.91 34.66 -15.33
N VAL A 753 -58.96 33.91 -14.99
CA VAL A 753 -58.90 32.86 -13.97
C VAL A 753 -57.91 31.75 -14.39
N ALA A 754 -57.97 31.31 -15.65
CA ALA A 754 -57.04 30.31 -16.17
C ALA A 754 -55.58 30.78 -16.07
N SER A 755 -55.26 32.01 -16.49
CA SER A 755 -53.92 32.59 -16.39
C SER A 755 -53.47 32.77 -14.94
N TYR A 756 -54.37 33.16 -14.02
CA TYR A 756 -54.06 33.22 -12.59
C TYR A 756 -53.67 31.85 -12.05
N THR A 757 -54.48 30.82 -12.33
CA THR A 757 -54.23 29.44 -11.89
C THR A 757 -52.95 28.85 -12.48
N ALA A 758 -52.64 29.14 -13.74
CA ALA A 758 -51.40 28.70 -14.38
C ALA A 758 -50.17 29.37 -13.76
N ASN A 759 -50.22 30.69 -13.51
CA ASN A 759 -49.06 31.42 -13.00
C ASN A 759 -48.80 31.14 -11.52
N ILE A 760 -49.85 30.97 -10.69
CA ILE A 760 -49.66 30.54 -9.30
C ILE A 760 -49.10 29.11 -9.25
N ALA A 761 -49.55 28.21 -10.12
CA ALA A 761 -49.00 26.85 -10.21
C ALA A 761 -47.52 26.87 -10.61
N ALA A 762 -47.14 27.70 -11.59
CA ALA A 762 -45.74 27.88 -12.01
C ALA A 762 -44.87 28.48 -10.89
N LEU A 763 -45.38 29.47 -10.16
CA LEU A 763 -44.69 30.07 -9.02
C LEU A 763 -44.47 29.05 -7.90
N ILE A 764 -45.50 28.29 -7.54
CA ILE A 764 -45.42 27.23 -6.53
C ILE A 764 -44.40 26.17 -6.96
N ALA A 765 -44.44 25.73 -8.22
CA ALA A 765 -43.45 24.80 -8.75
C ALA A 765 -42.02 25.36 -8.62
N GLY A 766 -41.79 26.61 -9.04
CA GLY A 766 -40.48 27.26 -8.97
C GLY A 766 -39.92 27.45 -7.55
N LEU A 767 -40.77 27.59 -6.54
CA LEU A 767 -40.34 27.69 -5.14
C LEU A 767 -39.81 26.37 -4.58
N PHE A 768 -40.29 25.23 -5.09
CA PHE A 768 -39.87 23.90 -4.64
C PHE A 768 -38.67 23.34 -5.40
N PHE A 769 -38.42 23.80 -6.63
CA PHE A 769 -37.19 23.51 -7.37
C PHE A 769 -36.09 24.50 -6.99
N HIS A 770 -35.42 24.29 -5.86
CA HIS A 770 -34.13 24.94 -5.64
C HIS A 770 -33.18 24.51 -6.76
N SER A 771 -32.44 25.46 -7.34
CA SER A 771 -31.48 25.20 -8.41
C SER A 771 -30.52 24.09 -7.98
N ALA A 772 -30.70 22.89 -8.52
CA ALA A 772 -29.80 21.79 -8.29
C ALA A 772 -28.47 22.16 -8.95
N VAL A 773 -27.51 22.61 -8.14
CA VAL A 773 -26.14 22.80 -8.59
C VAL A 773 -25.63 21.42 -9.02
N SER A 774 -25.47 21.22 -10.32
CA SER A 774 -25.05 19.93 -10.89
C SER A 774 -23.57 19.91 -11.26
N ASN A 775 -22.94 21.08 -11.43
CA ASN A 775 -21.59 21.19 -11.97
C ASN A 775 -20.70 22.18 -11.19
N TYR A 776 -19.39 21.93 -11.17
CA TYR A 776 -18.38 22.79 -10.55
C TYR A 776 -18.24 24.18 -11.20
N HIS A 777 -18.79 24.37 -12.40
CA HIS A 777 -18.70 25.61 -13.17
C HIS A 777 -19.86 26.57 -12.94
N ASP A 778 -20.86 26.19 -12.13
CA ASP A 778 -21.95 27.09 -11.83
C ASP A 778 -21.44 28.32 -11.05
N ARG A 779 -21.75 29.50 -11.56
CA ARG A 779 -21.37 30.78 -10.94
C ARG A 779 -22.10 30.98 -9.61
N SER A 780 -23.25 30.34 -9.41
CA SER A 780 -24.00 30.39 -8.15
C SER A 780 -23.14 29.97 -6.95
N LEU A 781 -22.22 29.01 -7.14
CA LEU A 781 -21.29 28.52 -6.10
C LEU A 781 -20.33 29.60 -5.59
N LEU A 782 -19.96 30.58 -6.42
CA LEU A 782 -19.07 31.68 -6.01
C LEU A 782 -19.79 32.72 -5.14
N SER A 783 -21.14 32.74 -5.18
CA SER A 783 -21.97 33.62 -4.34
C SER A 783 -22.35 32.99 -3.00
N GLN A 784 -22.13 31.69 -2.83
CA GLN A 784 -22.49 30.91 -1.65
C GLN A 784 -21.25 30.51 -0.84
N ARG A 785 -21.42 30.19 0.45
CA ARG A 785 -20.32 29.74 1.30
C ARG A 785 -20.08 28.25 1.09
N VAL A 786 -19.13 27.94 0.20
CA VAL A 786 -18.77 26.57 -0.20
C VAL A 786 -17.49 26.13 0.50
N GLY A 787 -17.50 24.94 1.11
CA GLY A 787 -16.37 24.38 1.84
C GLY A 787 -16.11 22.91 1.47
N ALA A 788 -14.86 22.47 1.64
CA ALA A 788 -14.47 21.07 1.51
C ALA A 788 -13.37 20.73 2.53
N PRO A 789 -13.24 19.46 2.94
CA PRO A 789 -12.15 19.01 3.81
C PRO A 789 -10.79 19.14 3.13
N LYS A 790 -9.76 19.55 3.88
CA LYS A 790 -8.39 19.70 3.40
C LYS A 790 -7.79 18.34 2.99
N ALA A 791 -6.97 18.34 1.94
CA ALA A 791 -6.26 17.15 1.45
C ALA A 791 -7.19 15.95 1.13
N SER A 792 -8.46 16.24 0.83
CA SER A 792 -9.48 15.28 0.39
C SER A 792 -9.46 15.10 -1.12
N ALA A 793 -10.17 14.06 -1.61
CA ALA A 793 -10.39 13.87 -3.03
C ALA A 793 -11.22 15.01 -3.63
N ALA A 794 -12.28 15.45 -2.92
CA ALA A 794 -13.11 16.59 -3.30
C ALA A 794 -12.29 17.87 -3.56
N GLU A 795 -11.34 18.21 -2.68
CA GLU A 795 -10.46 19.38 -2.88
C GLU A 795 -9.65 19.26 -4.19
N TYR A 796 -9.11 18.07 -4.47
CA TYR A 796 -8.32 17.79 -5.67
C TYR A 796 -9.15 17.90 -6.96
N TYR A 797 -10.36 17.34 -6.97
CA TYR A 797 -11.25 17.41 -8.14
C TYR A 797 -11.69 18.84 -8.43
N VAL A 798 -12.06 19.61 -7.40
CA VAL A 798 -12.42 21.03 -7.56
C VAL A 798 -11.22 21.84 -8.04
N GLN A 799 -10.02 21.62 -7.49
CA GLN A 799 -8.80 22.30 -7.92
C GLN A 799 -8.50 22.07 -9.41
N ARG A 800 -8.77 20.86 -9.92
CA ARG A 800 -8.55 20.51 -11.32
C ARG A 800 -9.65 21.05 -12.24
N ALA A 801 -10.91 21.03 -11.80
CA ALA A 801 -12.04 21.45 -12.61
C ALA A 801 -12.19 22.99 -12.66
N ASN A 802 -12.17 23.66 -11.51
CA ASN A 802 -12.39 25.11 -11.42
C ASN A 802 -11.47 25.76 -10.38
N PRO A 803 -10.32 26.31 -10.82
CA PRO A 803 -9.36 26.97 -9.93
C PRO A 803 -9.92 28.20 -9.19
N GLN A 804 -10.89 28.91 -9.77
CA GLN A 804 -11.54 30.06 -9.13
C GLN A 804 -12.45 29.62 -7.98
N LEU A 805 -13.19 28.52 -8.17
CA LEU A 805 -13.97 27.93 -7.08
C LEU A 805 -13.05 27.37 -5.98
N TRP A 806 -11.91 26.78 -6.34
CA TRP A 806 -10.93 26.31 -5.36
C TRP A 806 -10.35 27.44 -4.50
N SER A 807 -9.99 28.58 -5.09
CA SER A 807 -9.52 29.74 -4.32
C SER A 807 -10.62 30.34 -3.45
N HIS A 808 -11.87 30.35 -3.93
CA HIS A 808 -13.04 30.74 -3.15
C HIS A 808 -13.22 29.83 -1.92
N MET A 809 -13.18 28.51 -2.14
CA MET A 809 -13.37 27.45 -1.15
C MET A 809 -12.27 27.40 -0.09
N ALA A 810 -11.04 27.80 -0.43
CA ALA A 810 -9.92 27.85 0.52
C ALA A 810 -10.23 28.70 1.76
N ARG A 811 -11.07 29.74 1.62
CA ARG A 811 -11.53 30.61 2.71
C ARG A 811 -12.43 29.90 3.73
N TYR A 812 -13.09 28.83 3.30
CA TYR A 812 -14.00 28.01 4.12
C TYR A 812 -13.51 26.57 4.23
N SER A 813 -12.19 26.37 4.18
CA SER A 813 -11.59 25.03 4.27
C SER A 813 -11.84 24.37 5.64
N LEU A 814 -12.13 23.07 5.61
CA LEU A 814 -12.52 22.30 6.78
C LEU A 814 -11.42 21.31 7.17
N SER A 815 -11.32 20.97 8.44
CA SER A 815 -10.42 19.91 8.90
C SER A 815 -10.99 18.53 8.62
N ASP A 816 -12.29 18.35 8.90
CA ASP A 816 -13.02 17.10 8.72
C ASP A 816 -14.44 17.35 8.17
N VAL A 817 -15.09 16.31 7.67
CA VAL A 817 -16.47 16.34 7.16
C VAL A 817 -17.46 16.61 8.29
N ALA A 818 -17.22 16.08 9.49
CA ALA A 818 -18.08 16.30 10.66
C ALA A 818 -18.24 17.81 10.97
N GLU A 819 -17.12 18.54 10.98
CA GLU A 819 -17.09 19.99 11.15
C GLU A 819 -17.90 20.71 10.06
N GLY A 820 -17.81 20.23 8.82
CA GLY A 820 -18.59 20.76 7.70
C GLY A 820 -20.09 20.59 7.89
N VAL A 821 -20.51 19.41 8.37
CA VAL A 821 -21.93 19.10 8.65
C VAL A 821 -22.48 19.99 9.76
N ASP A 822 -21.73 20.20 10.84
CA ASP A 822 -22.14 21.09 11.93
C ASP A 822 -22.25 22.55 11.45
N ARG A 823 -21.30 22.98 10.61
CA ARG A 823 -21.33 24.32 10.01
C ARG A 823 -22.50 24.52 9.06
N LEU A 824 -22.91 23.47 8.31
CA LEU A 824 -24.12 23.47 7.49
C LEU A 824 -25.38 23.62 8.36
N LYS A 825 -25.49 22.83 9.44
CA LYS A 825 -26.65 22.87 10.35
C LYS A 825 -26.79 24.23 11.04
N ASN A 826 -25.67 24.84 11.42
CA ASN A 826 -25.63 26.16 12.03
C ASN A 826 -25.80 27.31 11.01
N GLY A 827 -25.88 27.00 9.71
CA GLY A 827 -26.04 27.99 8.63
C GLY A 827 -24.82 28.90 8.42
N SER A 828 -23.65 28.50 8.92
CA SER A 828 -22.37 29.18 8.69
C SER A 828 -21.73 28.79 7.36
N LEU A 829 -22.07 27.60 6.86
CA LEU A 829 -21.76 27.09 5.53
C LEU A 829 -23.07 26.86 4.78
N ASP A 830 -23.08 27.08 3.47
CA ASP A 830 -24.26 26.88 2.63
C ASP A 830 -24.16 25.54 1.86
N ILE A 831 -22.97 25.20 1.35
CA ILE A 831 -22.70 23.95 0.63
C ILE A 831 -21.40 23.30 1.12
N LEU A 832 -21.47 21.99 1.35
CA LEU A 832 -20.31 21.13 1.63
C LEU A 832 -20.05 20.22 0.42
N ILE A 833 -18.80 20.19 -0.04
CA ILE A 833 -18.33 19.26 -1.07
C ILE A 833 -17.48 18.19 -0.39
N ALA A 834 -17.93 16.94 -0.47
CA ALA A 834 -17.16 15.80 0.03
C ALA A 834 -17.60 14.51 -0.70
N ASP A 835 -17.03 13.39 -0.28
CA ASP A 835 -17.31 12.10 -0.89
C ASP A 835 -18.75 11.64 -0.60
N THR A 836 -19.45 11.18 -1.63
CA THR A 836 -20.87 10.84 -1.58
C THR A 836 -21.21 9.82 -0.49
N PRO A 837 -20.49 8.70 -0.32
CA PRO A 837 -20.84 7.71 0.71
C PRO A 837 -20.73 8.25 2.14
N ILE A 838 -19.82 9.18 2.39
CA ILE A 838 -19.65 9.85 3.69
C ILE A 838 -20.79 10.85 3.91
N LEU A 839 -21.12 11.65 2.88
CA LEU A 839 -22.24 12.59 2.93
C LEU A 839 -23.57 11.89 3.15
N ASP A 840 -23.80 10.76 2.47
CA ASP A 840 -25.00 9.94 2.64
C ASP A 840 -25.10 9.37 4.04
N TYR A 841 -23.99 8.96 4.65
CA TYR A 841 -23.98 8.54 6.05
C TYR A 841 -24.40 9.66 7.01
N TYR A 842 -23.86 10.87 6.86
CA TYR A 842 -24.24 12.02 7.70
C TYR A 842 -25.69 12.48 7.46
N ARG A 843 -26.15 12.42 6.21
CA ARG A 843 -27.55 12.68 5.85
C ARG A 843 -28.48 11.67 6.50
N ALA A 844 -28.08 10.40 6.49
CA ALA A 844 -28.88 9.27 6.97
C ALA A 844 -28.97 9.17 8.49
N THR A 845 -27.92 9.62 9.19
CA THR A 845 -27.81 9.65 10.65
C THR A 845 -28.39 10.92 11.29
N ASP A 846 -28.80 11.90 10.50
CA ASP A 846 -29.31 13.16 11.04
C ASP A 846 -30.69 12.97 11.72
N ASN A 847 -30.78 13.26 13.02
CA ASN A 847 -32.01 13.10 13.80
C ASN A 847 -33.24 13.82 13.22
N GLY A 848 -33.03 14.88 12.42
CA GLY A 848 -34.10 15.68 11.81
C GLY A 848 -34.21 15.56 10.29
N CYS A 849 -33.43 14.68 9.65
CA CYS A 849 -33.33 14.51 8.19
C CYS A 849 -33.31 15.85 7.42
N ARG A 850 -32.61 16.87 7.95
CA ARG A 850 -32.59 18.25 7.40
C ARG A 850 -31.59 18.41 6.26
N LEU A 851 -30.60 17.53 6.22
CA LEU A 851 -29.54 17.53 5.22
C LEU A 851 -30.07 16.92 3.92
N GLN A 852 -29.75 17.55 2.79
CA GLN A 852 -30.16 17.08 1.47
C GLN A 852 -28.96 17.08 0.53
N LYS A 853 -28.79 15.98 -0.21
CA LYS A 853 -27.83 15.90 -1.32
C LYS A 853 -28.38 16.73 -2.49
N ILE A 854 -27.55 17.61 -3.05
CA ILE A 854 -27.92 18.43 -4.21
C ILE A 854 -27.36 17.76 -5.47
N GLY A 855 -28.24 17.49 -6.44
CA GLY A 855 -27.88 16.89 -7.73
C GLY A 855 -27.38 15.45 -7.62
N ASP A 856 -26.90 14.95 -8.75
CA ASP A 856 -26.27 13.63 -8.85
C ASP A 856 -24.79 13.69 -8.47
N THR A 857 -24.15 12.53 -8.43
CA THR A 857 -22.70 12.42 -8.24
C THR A 857 -21.98 13.09 -9.41
N ILE A 858 -21.19 14.12 -9.15
CA ILE A 858 -20.55 14.94 -10.20
C ILE A 858 -19.41 14.17 -10.84
N ASN A 859 -18.63 13.50 -9.99
CA ASN A 859 -17.54 12.63 -10.39
C ASN A 859 -17.77 11.26 -9.76
N GLU A 860 -17.64 10.23 -10.57
CA GLU A 860 -17.54 8.85 -10.10
C GLU A 860 -16.10 8.58 -9.64
N ASP A 861 -15.96 7.90 -8.52
CA ASP A 861 -14.68 7.54 -7.91
C ASP A 861 -14.79 6.16 -7.26
N THR A 862 -13.69 5.61 -6.80
CA THR A 862 -13.68 4.31 -6.13
C THR A 862 -12.71 4.32 -4.96
N TYR A 863 -13.05 3.57 -3.92
CA TYR A 863 -12.15 3.30 -2.81
C TYR A 863 -11.46 1.96 -2.99
N ALA A 864 -10.14 1.98 -2.84
CA ALA A 864 -9.30 0.79 -2.91
C ALA A 864 -8.29 0.77 -1.76
N VAL A 865 -7.77 -0.42 -1.46
CA VAL A 865 -6.68 -0.58 -0.50
C VAL A 865 -5.40 -0.11 -1.18
N ALA A 866 -4.63 0.74 -0.51
CA ALA A 866 -3.33 1.18 -1.00
C ALA A 866 -2.19 0.42 -0.35
N LEU A 867 -1.16 0.11 -1.14
CA LEU A 867 0.05 -0.56 -0.73
C LEU A 867 1.27 0.24 -1.16
N VAL A 868 2.40 0.01 -0.49
CA VAL A 868 3.69 0.46 -0.99
C VAL A 868 3.91 -0.08 -2.41
N LYS A 869 4.52 0.72 -3.27
CA LYS A 869 4.73 0.38 -4.67
C LYS A 869 5.54 -0.92 -4.82
N GLY A 870 5.04 -1.87 -5.60
CA GLY A 870 5.64 -3.19 -5.83
C GLY A 870 5.39 -4.22 -4.71
N HIS A 871 4.47 -3.97 -3.79
CA HIS A 871 4.23 -4.88 -2.65
C HIS A 871 3.63 -6.24 -3.11
N PRO A 872 4.17 -7.39 -2.65
CA PRO A 872 3.77 -8.71 -3.13
C PRO A 872 2.32 -9.10 -2.80
N LEU A 873 1.73 -8.55 -1.73
CA LEU A 873 0.34 -8.83 -1.35
C LEU A 873 -0.71 -8.18 -2.26
N LYS A 874 -0.33 -7.30 -3.20
CA LYS A 874 -1.27 -6.59 -4.07
C LYS A 874 -2.21 -7.55 -4.80
N GLU A 875 -1.65 -8.57 -5.44
CA GLU A 875 -2.43 -9.55 -6.21
C GLU A 875 -3.29 -10.43 -5.30
N SER A 876 -2.74 -10.87 -4.15
CA SER A 876 -3.46 -11.70 -3.18
C SER A 876 -4.66 -10.96 -2.57
N ILE A 877 -4.47 -9.72 -2.10
CA ILE A 877 -5.56 -8.90 -1.55
C ILE A 877 -6.59 -8.58 -2.63
N SER A 878 -6.15 -8.26 -3.85
CA SER A 878 -7.08 -8.00 -4.96
C SER A 878 -7.94 -9.23 -5.28
N LYS A 879 -7.36 -10.44 -5.24
CA LYS A 879 -8.10 -11.69 -5.43
C LYS A 879 -9.14 -11.93 -4.32
N VAL A 880 -8.77 -11.64 -3.06
CA VAL A 880 -9.70 -11.77 -1.93
C VAL A 880 -10.85 -10.77 -2.03
N ILE A 881 -10.55 -9.50 -2.34
CA ILE A 881 -11.60 -8.49 -2.56
C ILE A 881 -12.52 -8.91 -3.71
N ALA A 882 -11.97 -9.46 -4.80
CA ALA A 882 -12.76 -9.89 -5.95
C ALA A 882 -13.73 -11.02 -5.56
N ASN A 883 -13.24 -11.96 -4.74
CA ASN A 883 -14.04 -13.03 -4.17
C ASN A 883 -15.15 -12.49 -3.25
N TYR A 884 -14.87 -11.45 -2.46
CA TYR A 884 -15.89 -10.80 -1.63
C TYR A 884 -16.94 -10.06 -2.45
N THR A 885 -16.55 -9.45 -3.56
CA THR A 885 -17.49 -8.85 -4.51
C THR A 885 -18.36 -9.92 -5.17
N SER A 886 -17.77 -11.02 -5.66
CA SER A 886 -18.54 -12.08 -6.33
C SER A 886 -19.49 -12.82 -5.40
N ASN A 887 -19.11 -12.96 -4.12
CA ASN A 887 -19.92 -13.66 -3.12
C ASN A 887 -20.96 -12.75 -2.44
N GLY A 888 -21.03 -11.46 -2.82
CA GLY A 888 -21.95 -10.48 -2.21
C GLY A 888 -21.59 -10.08 -0.77
N LEU A 889 -20.40 -10.43 -0.27
CA LEU A 889 -19.99 -10.13 1.11
C LEU A 889 -19.82 -8.62 1.33
N LEU A 890 -19.35 -7.89 0.31
CA LEU A 890 -19.22 -6.43 0.38
C LEU A 890 -20.59 -5.75 0.49
N ASP A 891 -21.62 -6.28 -0.17
CA ASP A 891 -22.99 -5.76 -0.08
C ASP A 891 -23.58 -6.00 1.31
N ILE A 892 -23.31 -7.17 1.91
CA ILE A 892 -23.70 -7.47 3.30
C ILE A 892 -23.00 -6.51 4.28
N LEU A 893 -21.72 -6.23 4.07
CA LEU A 893 -20.99 -5.24 4.88
C LEU A 893 -21.57 -3.84 4.71
N GLN A 894 -21.91 -3.45 3.48
CA GLN A 894 -22.56 -2.16 3.22
C GLN A 894 -23.92 -2.08 3.93
N GLU A 895 -24.76 -3.11 3.83
CA GLU A 895 -26.08 -3.17 4.48
C GLU A 895 -25.95 -3.09 6.01
N LYS A 896 -24.94 -3.75 6.60
CA LYS A 896 -24.65 -3.66 8.04
C LYS A 896 -24.44 -2.20 8.51
N TRP A 897 -23.75 -1.38 7.70
CA TRP A 897 -23.40 -0.01 8.08
C TRP A 897 -24.41 1.05 7.60
N TYR A 898 -25.17 0.79 6.54
CA TYR A 898 -26.12 1.74 5.95
C TYR A 898 -27.60 1.36 6.12
N GLY A 899 -27.96 0.08 6.18
CA GLY A 899 -29.36 -0.41 6.15
C GLY A 899 -30.20 -0.08 7.39
N GLY A 900 -29.55 0.22 8.51
CA GLY A 900 -30.21 0.58 9.77
C GLY A 900 -30.55 2.07 9.92
N LEU A 901 -30.22 2.92 8.96
CA LEU A 901 -30.23 4.37 9.16
C LEU A 901 -31.63 5.00 8.97
N PRO A 902 -32.08 5.87 9.90
CA PRO A 902 -33.48 6.31 10.00
C PRO A 902 -33.97 7.11 8.79
N CYS A 903 -33.13 7.97 8.20
CA CYS A 903 -33.53 8.79 7.05
C CYS A 903 -33.41 8.08 5.69
N ILE A 904 -32.87 6.85 5.64
CA ILE A 904 -32.83 6.03 4.42
C ILE A 904 -34.08 5.14 4.36
N ARG A 905 -34.47 4.52 5.49
CA ARG A 905 -35.64 3.63 5.57
C ARG A 905 -37.00 4.34 5.40
N GLY A 906 -37.04 5.65 5.63
CA GLY A 906 -38.27 6.46 5.55
C GLY A 906 -38.91 6.59 4.17
N ARG A 907 -38.40 5.92 3.12
CA ARG A 907 -39.00 5.91 1.77
C ARG A 907 -39.70 4.59 1.40
N GLU A 908 -39.52 3.51 2.15
CA GLU A 908 -40.06 2.18 1.80
C GLU A 908 -41.09 1.60 2.81
N GLY A 909 -41.42 2.33 3.87
CA GLY A 909 -42.29 1.83 4.95
C GLY A 909 -43.79 2.10 4.82
N ILE A 910 -44.24 2.92 3.86
CA ILE A 910 -45.67 3.20 3.62
C ILE A 910 -45.91 3.34 2.11
N ALA A 911 -46.05 2.19 1.46
CA ALA A 911 -46.64 1.92 0.14
C ALA A 911 -45.80 0.85 -0.56
N ALA A 912 -46.20 -0.41 -0.39
CA ALA A 912 -45.94 -1.41 -1.41
C ALA A 912 -46.63 -0.94 -2.71
N ASP A 913 -45.96 -1.20 -3.83
CA ASP A 913 -46.35 -0.91 -5.21
C ASP A 913 -46.12 0.53 -5.68
N LEU A 914 -44.87 0.84 -6.06
CA LEU A 914 -44.50 1.53 -7.31
C LEU A 914 -42.97 1.69 -7.38
N GLU A 915 -42.44 1.57 -8.60
CA GLU A 915 -41.02 1.57 -8.99
C GLU A 915 -40.17 2.72 -8.40
N PRO A 916 -38.83 2.56 -8.33
CA PRO A 916 -37.93 3.55 -7.75
C PRO A 916 -37.80 4.80 -8.64
N GLU A 917 -38.66 5.78 -8.45
CA GLU A 917 -38.60 7.06 -9.17
C GLU A 917 -37.58 8.04 -8.53
N PRO A 918 -36.61 8.56 -9.32
CA PRO A 918 -35.65 9.57 -8.89
C PRO A 918 -36.28 10.97 -8.92
N GLY A 919 -35.98 11.80 -7.92
CA GLY A 919 -36.39 13.21 -7.91
C GLY A 919 -37.41 13.53 -6.82
N GLY A 920 -37.18 14.65 -6.13
CA GLY A 920 -37.91 15.06 -4.94
C GLY A 920 -39.43 15.09 -5.14
N GLN A 921 -40.15 14.29 -4.36
CA GLN A 921 -41.59 14.44 -4.24
C GLN A 921 -41.90 15.82 -3.63
N PRO A 922 -42.80 16.60 -4.24
CA PRO A 922 -43.21 17.88 -3.68
C PRO A 922 -43.93 17.64 -2.35
N ARG A 923 -43.49 18.33 -1.29
CA ARG A 923 -44.20 18.32 -0.01
C ARG A 923 -45.64 18.83 -0.22
N PRO A 924 -46.66 18.17 0.33
CA PRO A 924 -48.03 18.69 0.26
C PRO A 924 -48.07 20.09 0.89
N LEU A 925 -48.81 21.01 0.26
CA LEU A 925 -48.94 22.37 0.77
C LEU A 925 -49.61 22.34 2.15
N GLY A 926 -48.89 22.77 3.18
CA GLY A 926 -49.43 22.89 4.53
C GLY A 926 -50.39 24.07 4.68
N VAL A 927 -51.24 24.05 5.71
CA VAL A 927 -52.24 25.11 5.97
C VAL A 927 -51.63 26.52 6.05
N ALA A 928 -50.37 26.61 6.51
CA ALA A 928 -49.63 27.87 6.58
C ALA A 928 -49.47 28.58 5.23
N SER A 929 -49.36 27.84 4.11
CA SER A 929 -49.19 28.45 2.78
C SER A 929 -50.48 29.11 2.24
N VAL A 930 -51.64 28.68 2.74
CA VAL A 930 -52.98 29.20 2.36
C VAL A 930 -53.56 30.10 3.46
N ALA A 931 -52.85 30.31 4.57
CA ALA A 931 -53.31 31.09 5.72
C ALA A 931 -53.80 32.50 5.36
N GLY A 932 -53.15 33.16 4.40
CA GLY A 932 -53.56 34.48 3.92
C GLY A 932 -54.99 34.53 3.34
N VAL A 933 -55.42 33.46 2.67
CA VAL A 933 -56.78 33.36 2.11
C VAL A 933 -57.82 33.21 3.23
N PHE A 934 -57.51 32.44 4.28
CA PHE A 934 -58.36 32.32 5.46
C PHE A 934 -58.48 33.64 6.24
N CYS A 935 -57.38 34.39 6.37
CA CYS A 935 -57.41 35.74 6.94
C CYS A 935 -58.30 36.69 6.14
N LEU A 936 -58.26 36.62 4.80
CA LEU A 936 -59.12 37.42 3.92
C LEU A 936 -60.60 37.04 4.05
N LEU A 937 -60.90 35.74 4.16
CA LEU A 937 -62.27 35.27 4.46
C LEU A 937 -62.76 35.79 5.82
N GLY A 938 -61.92 35.73 6.85
CA GLY A 938 -62.22 36.28 8.18
C GLY A 938 -62.50 37.78 8.14
N LEU A 939 -61.67 38.55 7.43
CA LEU A 939 -61.90 39.97 7.18
C LEU A 939 -63.23 40.20 6.44
N GLY A 940 -63.55 39.36 5.45
CA GLY A 940 -64.81 39.40 4.70
C GLY A 940 -66.03 39.14 5.57
N LEU A 941 -65.95 38.20 6.54
CA LEU A 941 -67.01 37.94 7.51
C LEU A 941 -67.21 39.12 8.47
N VAL A 942 -66.12 39.72 8.95
CA VAL A 942 -66.18 40.91 9.82
C VAL A 942 -66.76 42.10 9.07
N LEU A 943 -66.28 42.38 7.85
CA LEU A 943 -66.84 43.41 6.98
C LEU A 943 -68.32 43.13 6.66
N GLY A 944 -68.68 41.88 6.39
CA GLY A 944 -70.06 41.47 6.18
C GLY A 944 -70.94 41.72 7.40
N ALA A 945 -70.46 41.41 8.60
CA ALA A 945 -71.15 41.69 9.86
C ALA A 945 -71.28 43.21 10.11
N ILE A 946 -70.25 44.00 9.80
CA ILE A 946 -70.29 45.47 9.88
C ILE A 946 -71.28 46.03 8.86
N ILE A 947 -71.30 45.51 7.62
CA ILE A 947 -72.26 45.91 6.59
C ILE A 947 -73.68 45.53 7.01
N LEU A 948 -73.90 44.34 7.57
CA LEU A 948 -75.19 43.90 8.09
C LEU A 948 -75.65 44.79 9.27
N ALA A 949 -74.75 45.09 10.21
CA ALA A 949 -75.02 46.01 11.30
C ALA A 949 -75.31 47.42 10.78
N GLY A 950 -74.57 47.86 9.76
CA GLY A 950 -74.77 49.12 9.05
C GLY A 950 -76.09 49.16 8.30
N GLU A 951 -76.50 48.09 7.62
CA GLU A 951 -77.81 47.95 6.97
C GLU A 951 -78.93 47.98 8.01
N HIS A 952 -78.78 47.26 9.12
CA HIS A 952 -79.74 47.26 10.20
C HIS A 952 -79.86 48.64 10.87
N LEU A 953 -78.72 49.33 11.11
CA LEU A 953 -78.69 50.69 11.62
C LEU A 953 -79.31 51.67 10.61
N PHE A 954 -79.01 51.49 9.32
CA PHE A 954 -79.54 52.30 8.23
C PHE A 954 -81.06 52.14 8.14
N TYR A 955 -81.55 50.91 8.22
CA TYR A 955 -82.97 50.59 8.20
C TYR A 955 -83.70 51.12 9.43
N ARG A 956 -83.09 51.01 10.63
CA ARG A 956 -83.70 51.42 11.90
C ARG A 956 -83.69 52.93 12.14
N TYR A 957 -82.63 53.65 11.77
CA TYR A 957 -82.46 55.06 12.13
C TYR A 957 -82.47 56.04 10.95
N THR A 958 -81.82 55.71 9.83
CA THR A 958 -81.75 56.63 8.69
C THR A 958 -82.93 56.50 7.74
N LEU A 959 -83.50 55.30 7.55
CA LEU A 959 -84.66 55.09 6.68
C LEU A 959 -85.90 55.89 7.16
N PRO A 960 -86.24 55.93 8.47
CA PRO A 960 -87.32 56.78 8.97
C PRO A 960 -87.01 58.26 8.75
N LYS A 961 -85.77 58.71 9.04
CA LYS A 961 -85.34 60.11 8.81
C LYS A 961 -85.41 60.51 7.34
N LEU A 962 -85.02 59.63 6.42
CA LEU A 962 -85.09 59.85 4.97
C LEU A 962 -86.53 59.86 4.46
N ARG A 963 -87.42 59.05 5.06
CA ARG A 963 -88.87 59.04 4.75
C ARG A 963 -89.58 60.34 5.13
N HIS A 964 -89.16 60.99 6.21
CA HIS A 964 -89.73 62.27 6.69
C HIS A 964 -89.17 63.54 5.98
N ARG A 965 -88.20 63.42 5.06
CA ARG A 965 -87.67 64.57 4.29
C ARG A 965 -88.68 65.05 3.22
N PRO A 966 -88.73 66.37 2.92
CA PRO A 966 -89.66 66.94 1.95
C PRO A 966 -89.42 66.41 0.52
N LYS A 967 -90.48 66.44 -0.31
CA LYS A 967 -90.51 65.84 -1.67
C LYS A 967 -89.47 66.39 -2.65
N SER A 968 -88.85 67.54 -2.37
CA SER A 968 -87.81 68.19 -3.18
C SER A 968 -86.39 67.68 -2.94
N SER A 969 -86.16 66.78 -1.99
CA SER A 969 -84.82 66.24 -1.69
C SER A 969 -84.34 65.23 -2.75
N VAL A 970 -83.05 65.31 -3.10
CA VAL A 970 -82.37 64.42 -4.07
C VAL A 970 -82.62 62.93 -3.80
N TRP A 971 -82.76 62.54 -2.54
CA TRP A 971 -82.98 61.14 -2.11
C TRP A 971 -84.37 60.57 -2.43
N ARG A 972 -85.36 61.44 -2.68
CA ARG A 972 -86.72 61.03 -3.09
C ARG A 972 -86.95 61.17 -4.61
N SER A 973 -85.95 61.69 -5.33
CA SER A 973 -86.00 61.88 -6.78
C SER A 973 -86.05 60.54 -7.54
N ARG A 974 -86.59 60.58 -8.76
CA ARG A 974 -86.68 59.43 -9.67
C ARG A 974 -85.29 58.92 -10.09
N ASN A 975 -84.25 59.74 -9.94
CA ASN A 975 -82.87 59.42 -10.31
C ASN A 975 -82.25 58.33 -9.42
N VAL A 976 -82.70 58.20 -8.17
CA VAL A 976 -82.26 57.14 -7.24
C VAL A 976 -82.65 55.74 -7.74
N MET A 977 -83.69 55.64 -8.59
CA MET A 977 -84.12 54.38 -9.19
C MET A 977 -83.07 53.76 -10.14
N PHE A 978 -82.24 54.59 -10.79
CA PHE A 978 -81.16 54.14 -11.68
C PHE A 978 -79.97 53.57 -10.90
N PHE A 979 -79.72 54.13 -9.70
CA PHE A 979 -78.65 53.69 -8.81
C PHE A 979 -79.01 52.38 -8.08
N SER A 980 -80.19 52.34 -7.44
CA SER A 980 -80.70 51.12 -6.80
C SER A 980 -82.22 51.12 -6.72
N GLN A 981 -82.87 50.19 -7.44
CA GLN A 981 -84.32 50.07 -7.42
C GLN A 981 -84.86 49.60 -6.06
N LYS A 982 -84.11 48.75 -5.34
CA LYS A 982 -84.48 48.32 -3.98
C LYS A 982 -84.51 49.51 -3.04
N LEU A 983 -83.48 50.35 -3.07
CA LEU A 983 -83.39 51.55 -2.24
C LEU A 983 -84.52 52.56 -2.54
N TYR A 984 -84.78 52.83 -3.82
CA TYR A 984 -85.88 53.71 -4.24
C TYR A 984 -87.25 53.22 -3.76
N ARG A 985 -87.51 51.89 -3.84
CA ARG A 985 -88.75 51.30 -3.31
C ARG A 985 -88.83 51.40 -1.79
N PHE A 986 -87.75 51.13 -1.05
CA PHE A 986 -87.77 51.21 0.41
C PHE A 986 -88.00 52.63 0.94
N ILE A 987 -87.56 53.66 0.20
CA ILE A 987 -87.76 55.07 0.55
C ILE A 987 -89.19 55.55 0.20
N ASN A 988 -89.78 55.09 -0.92
CA ASN A 988 -91.06 55.59 -1.44
C ASN A 988 -92.29 54.68 -1.21
N CYS A 989 -92.14 53.39 -0.87
CA CYS A 989 -93.26 52.52 -0.52
C CYS A 989 -93.63 52.67 0.97
N VAL A 990 -94.93 52.80 1.25
CA VAL A 990 -95.48 53.06 2.60
C VAL A 990 -95.59 51.78 3.44
N GLU A 991 -95.56 50.59 2.86
CA GLU A 991 -95.66 49.33 3.62
C GLU A 991 -94.50 48.39 3.31
N LEU A 992 -93.64 48.20 4.30
CA LEU A 992 -92.91 46.94 4.43
C LEU A 992 -93.86 46.00 5.17
N VAL A 993 -94.45 45.03 4.47
CA VAL A 993 -95.19 43.94 5.11
C VAL A 993 -94.24 43.31 6.12
N SER A 994 -94.56 43.44 7.40
CA SER A 994 -93.73 42.84 8.44
C SER A 994 -93.75 41.33 8.24
N PRO A 995 -92.63 40.63 8.48
CA PRO A 995 -92.59 39.17 8.35
C PRO A 995 -93.66 38.48 9.21
N HIS A 996 -94.12 39.11 10.31
CA HIS A 996 -95.24 38.63 11.11
C HIS A 996 -96.60 38.70 10.39
N HIS A 997 -96.82 39.67 9.52
CA HIS A 997 -98.05 39.78 8.75
C HIS A 997 -98.08 38.80 7.57
N ALA A 998 -96.92 38.60 6.91
CA ALA A 998 -96.76 37.59 5.86
C ALA A 998 -96.82 36.15 6.42
N ALA A 999 -96.23 35.90 7.60
CA ALA A 999 -96.34 34.62 8.29
C ALA A 999 -97.78 34.36 8.78
N ARG A 1000 -98.50 35.39 9.25
CA ARG A 1000 -99.93 35.26 9.56
C ARG A 1000 -100.75 34.95 8.32
N GLU A 1001 -100.52 35.60 7.18
CA GLU A 1001 -101.19 35.26 5.92
C GLU A 1001 -100.86 33.84 5.44
N LEU A 1002 -99.60 33.41 5.54
CA LEU A 1002 -99.15 32.05 5.20
C LEU A 1002 -99.82 31.00 6.07
N VAL A 1003 -99.87 31.22 7.39
CA VAL A 1003 -100.57 30.34 8.33
C VAL A 1003 -102.09 30.36 8.05
N HIS A 1004 -102.66 31.50 7.68
CA HIS A 1004 -104.08 31.62 7.35
C HIS A 1004 -104.44 30.92 6.03
N THR A 1005 -103.57 30.96 5.02
CA THR A 1005 -103.75 30.28 3.72
C THR A 1005 -103.50 28.77 3.80
N VAL A 1006 -102.53 28.34 4.61
CA VAL A 1006 -102.33 26.91 4.92
C VAL A 1006 -103.53 26.35 5.69
N ARG A 1007 -104.09 27.11 6.64
CA ARG A 1007 -105.30 26.72 7.39
C ARG A 1007 -106.57 26.66 6.52
N GLN A 1008 -106.59 27.39 5.39
CA GLN A 1008 -107.68 27.36 4.40
C GLN A 1008 -107.47 26.33 3.27
N GLY A 1009 -106.43 25.48 3.34
CA GLY A 1009 -106.26 24.34 2.42
C GLY A 1009 -105.86 24.67 0.98
N GLN A 1010 -105.45 25.91 0.68
CA GLN A 1010 -105.04 26.33 -0.68
C GLN A 1010 -103.52 26.24 -0.90
N ILE A 1011 -102.94 25.05 -0.68
CA ILE A 1011 -101.49 24.80 -0.75
C ILE A 1011 -100.93 25.02 -2.18
N THR A 1012 -101.73 24.81 -3.22
CA THR A 1012 -101.29 24.95 -4.62
C THR A 1012 -101.00 26.41 -5.03
N SER A 1013 -101.60 27.39 -4.35
CA SER A 1013 -101.37 28.81 -4.63
C SER A 1013 -100.02 29.33 -4.14
N LEU A 1014 -99.42 28.66 -3.14
CA LEU A 1014 -98.12 29.02 -2.56
C LEU A 1014 -96.95 28.71 -3.51
N PHE A 1015 -97.06 27.60 -4.25
CA PHE A 1015 -96.03 27.22 -5.23
C PHE A 1015 -96.13 28.00 -6.55
N GLN A 1016 -97.28 28.58 -6.87
CA GLN A 1016 -97.47 29.32 -8.13
C GLN A 1016 -96.89 30.75 -8.09
N LYS A 1017 -96.61 31.30 -6.90
CA LYS A 1017 -96.05 32.65 -6.72
C LYS A 1017 -94.51 32.73 -6.78
N SER A 1018 -93.79 31.60 -6.81
CA SER A 1018 -92.32 31.62 -6.86
C SER A 1018 -91.73 31.63 -8.29
N VAL A 1019 -92.55 31.68 -9.35
CA VAL A 1019 -92.10 31.60 -10.76
C VAL A 1019 -92.49 32.83 -11.61
N LYS A 1020 -92.79 34.00 -11.03
CA LYS A 1020 -92.97 35.23 -11.83
C LYS A 1020 -92.18 36.44 -11.35
#